data_AF-A0A9W7EUH5-F1
#
_entry.id   AF-A0A9W7EUH5-F1
#
_cell.length_a   1.000
_cell.length_b   1.000
_cell.length_c   1.000
_cell.angle_alpha   90.00
_cell.angle_beta   90.00
_cell.angle_gamma   90.00
#
_symmetry.space_group_name_H-M   'P 1'
#
loop_
_entity.id
_entity.type
_entity.pdbx_description
1 polymer ?
#
loop_
_entity_poly.entity_id
_entity_poly.type
_entity_poly.pdbx_seq_one_letter_code
_entity_poly.pdbx_strand_id
1 'polypeptide(L)'
;MRHGLYLFVITSTLYRLSSSFGSAYLAPSTAKFTKFASTKLGMSTASSAPPVPPVLPSGWSTVPASPFVVSSLPTRKSPNPVYSLRSTPSVIFSTDVPLQPIRNPKLASFDKKSLESVLMTLEEGQMDGEEGTILAEYLSGSTAMPNTKPSAHCYCGHQFGSFSGQLGDGATMYLTNVNGLELQLKGAGLTPYSRTADGRKVLRSSLREHVGSKYMDCLGVPTTTSPTLVVGENRIQRDKYYTGNISMERVAVVSRVARTFFRFGSFEICKPTDAKTGRAGPSAGDEATGQALFDFVAENYFEEVASSKPSRAEKGKAILKEVCKTTAYTCAMWQAVGFTHGVLNTDNMSILGITIDYGPYGFQEYFDWDHVPNGSDGTGRYDYKSQPEFCKWNVMKLAESFGFCGVLDVEAGKAVVEEEYDLAFKEAYEGKFRKKLGVFGNEEGDEDFIKLVLDTMAETRADFTETFVSLETYAESEGSSEALGATLDSLVGNCADVDAISSICKRKMKMCKPNMPPQQIIQLWEICQSDPERLAQHFGAPKEAIIAEIGGEMEKLGQYAALTKRMEEVQKMGDEELQEENRVKWRKTLSAYKERMGAGGGGGGERAKVMRENNPRFCLKNWILQDSIEKADKGDWSGIQDLMRAAESIYGDVEEEGGGGGGGGDTYKILLTKQREAPKGANDLYNT
;
A
#
# COMPACT_ATOMS: atom_id res chain seq x y z
N MET A 1 1.53 -2.16 41.73
CA MET A 1 2.41 -3.21 41.16
C MET A 1 1.70 -4.41 40.51
N ARG A 2 0.42 -4.75 40.79
CA ARG A 2 -0.17 -6.03 40.30
C ARG A 2 -1.25 -5.99 39.20
N HIS A 3 -1.75 -4.83 38.76
CA HIS A 3 -2.97 -4.78 37.92
C HIS A 3 -2.80 -4.32 36.46
N GLY A 4 -1.64 -3.75 36.07
CA GLY A 4 -1.43 -3.23 34.71
C GLY A 4 -0.97 -4.28 33.67
N LEU A 5 -0.07 -5.20 34.05
CA LEU A 5 0.50 -6.18 33.13
C LEU A 5 -0.26 -7.52 33.07
N TYR A 6 -1.05 -7.84 34.10
CA TYR A 6 -1.79 -9.11 34.17
C TYR A 6 -2.91 -9.20 33.13
N LEU A 7 -3.50 -8.06 32.70
CA LEU A 7 -4.50 -8.05 31.62
C LEU A 7 -3.90 -8.38 30.25
N PHE A 8 -2.58 -8.22 30.06
CA PHE A 8 -1.92 -8.39 28.77
C PHE A 8 -1.23 -9.75 28.61
N VAL A 9 -0.73 -10.34 29.70
CA VAL A 9 -0.22 -11.73 29.67
C VAL A 9 -1.38 -12.72 29.43
N ILE A 10 -2.61 -12.39 29.84
CA ILE A 10 -3.81 -13.18 29.54
C ILE A 10 -4.15 -13.18 28.03
N THR A 11 -3.83 -12.12 27.27
CA THR A 11 -4.04 -12.14 25.80
C THR A 11 -3.06 -13.05 25.07
N SER A 12 -1.86 -13.31 25.61
CA SER A 12 -0.92 -14.29 25.04
C SER A 12 -1.29 -15.74 25.42
N THR A 13 -1.85 -15.95 26.62
CA THR A 13 -2.24 -17.30 27.11
C THR A 13 -3.63 -17.73 26.63
N LEU A 14 -4.55 -16.81 26.34
CA LEU A 14 -5.86 -17.13 25.75
C LEU A 14 -5.78 -17.60 24.28
N TYR A 15 -4.65 -17.36 23.60
CA TYR A 15 -4.41 -17.96 22.27
C TYR A 15 -3.97 -19.44 22.34
N ARG A 16 -3.59 -19.94 23.53
CA ARG A 16 -3.23 -21.37 23.76
C ARG A 16 -4.34 -22.21 24.39
N LEU A 17 -5.48 -21.63 24.79
CA LEU A 17 -6.57 -22.34 25.47
C LEU A 17 -7.89 -22.45 24.67
N SER A 18 -7.97 -21.91 23.45
CA SER A 18 -9.15 -22.10 22.59
C SER A 18 -9.14 -23.41 21.78
N SER A 19 -8.11 -24.26 21.93
CA SER A 19 -7.99 -25.54 21.22
C SER A 19 -8.43 -26.77 22.02
N SER A 20 -9.06 -26.59 23.20
CA SER A 20 -9.44 -27.73 24.06
C SER A 20 -10.79 -27.54 24.76
N PHE A 21 -11.88 -27.38 24.01
CA PHE A 21 -13.22 -27.78 24.49
C PHE A 21 -14.06 -28.25 23.29
N GLY A 22 -13.95 -29.54 23.01
CA GLY A 22 -14.93 -30.26 22.22
C GLY A 22 -16.18 -30.56 23.05
N SER A 23 -17.32 -30.52 22.36
CA SER A 23 -18.49 -31.36 22.58
C SER A 23 -19.07 -31.43 24.00
N ALA A 24 -20.11 -30.62 24.24
CA ALA A 24 -21.38 -31.08 24.78
C ALA A 24 -22.35 -29.88 24.88
N TYR A 25 -23.51 -29.99 24.24
CA TYR A 25 -24.84 -29.80 24.84
C TYR A 25 -25.91 -29.48 23.78
N LEU A 26 -26.67 -30.54 23.47
CA LEU A 26 -28.11 -30.64 23.20
C LEU A 26 -28.73 -30.05 21.92
N ALA A 27 -29.26 -30.99 21.13
CA ALA A 27 -30.26 -30.85 20.07
C ALA A 27 -31.70 -30.67 20.68
N PRO A 28 -32.76 -30.50 19.87
CA PRO A 28 -33.80 -29.49 20.08
C PRO A 28 -35.09 -30.02 20.73
N SER A 29 -35.85 -29.14 21.41
CA SER A 29 -37.25 -29.41 21.74
C SER A 29 -38.18 -28.87 20.65
N THR A 30 -38.70 -29.80 19.85
CA THR A 30 -39.92 -29.61 19.08
C THR A 30 -41.12 -29.82 20.00
N ALA A 31 -41.99 -28.81 20.19
CA ALA A 31 -43.43 -29.01 20.35
C ALA A 31 -44.20 -27.68 20.58
N LYS A 32 -45.18 -27.46 19.70
CA LYS A 32 -46.49 -26.84 19.96
C LYS A 32 -46.50 -25.33 20.28
N PHE A 33 -46.77 -24.53 19.26
CA PHE A 33 -47.90 -23.58 19.31
C PHE A 33 -48.40 -23.33 17.88
N THR A 34 -49.51 -24.00 17.54
CA THR A 34 -50.33 -23.69 16.39
C THR A 34 -51.44 -22.73 16.81
N LYS A 35 -51.76 -21.79 15.89
CA LYS A 35 -53.06 -21.14 15.68
C LYS A 35 -53.31 -19.82 16.44
N PHE A 36 -53.22 -18.71 15.71
CA PHE A 36 -53.96 -17.43 15.74
C PHE A 36 -53.07 -16.42 14.99
N ALA A 37 -53.45 -15.66 13.96
CA ALA A 37 -54.66 -15.50 13.19
C ALA A 37 -54.25 -14.89 11.83
N SER A 38 -54.97 -15.25 10.78
CA SER A 38 -54.90 -14.64 9.46
C SER A 38 -55.23 -13.15 9.50
N THR A 39 -54.40 -12.30 8.90
CA THR A 39 -54.88 -11.07 8.26
C THR A 39 -54.03 -10.78 7.01
N LYS A 40 -54.75 -10.51 5.92
CA LYS A 40 -54.31 -10.37 4.53
C LYS A 40 -53.10 -9.44 4.34
N LEU A 41 -52.07 -9.95 3.70
CA LEU A 41 -51.16 -9.16 2.85
C LEU A 41 -51.16 -9.83 1.47
N GLY A 42 -51.62 -9.09 0.47
CA GLY A 42 -51.78 -9.55 -0.91
C GLY A 42 -50.43 -9.99 -1.49
N MET A 43 -50.29 -11.29 -1.73
CA MET A 43 -49.19 -11.83 -2.52
C MET A 43 -49.53 -11.65 -4.01
N SER A 44 -48.90 -10.65 -4.63
CA SER A 44 -48.73 -10.63 -6.09
C SER A 44 -47.65 -11.67 -6.43
N THR A 45 -48.05 -12.80 -7.00
CA THR A 45 -47.13 -13.76 -7.60
C THR A 45 -46.63 -13.22 -8.93
N ALA A 46 -45.67 -12.30 -8.88
CA ALA A 46 -44.83 -12.01 -10.04
C ALA A 46 -43.78 -13.13 -10.13
N SER A 47 -44.03 -14.08 -11.01
CA SER A 47 -42.99 -14.94 -11.57
C SER A 47 -42.03 -14.04 -12.34
N SER A 48 -40.98 -13.55 -11.68
CA SER A 48 -39.86 -12.94 -12.38
C SER A 48 -39.01 -14.07 -12.94
N ALA A 49 -39.03 -14.22 -14.27
CA ALA A 49 -37.93 -14.86 -14.97
C ALA A 49 -36.60 -14.29 -14.44
N PRO A 50 -35.51 -15.08 -14.39
CA PRO A 50 -34.19 -14.51 -14.10
C PRO A 50 -33.98 -13.30 -15.03
N PRO A 51 -33.50 -12.16 -14.52
CA PRO A 51 -33.28 -10.98 -15.36
C PRO A 51 -32.41 -11.41 -16.54
N VAL A 52 -32.83 -11.01 -17.75
CA VAL A 52 -32.00 -11.20 -18.95
C VAL A 52 -30.68 -10.49 -18.66
N PRO A 53 -29.53 -11.17 -18.80
CA PRO A 53 -28.25 -10.53 -18.57
C PRO A 53 -28.17 -9.29 -19.48
N PRO A 54 -27.67 -8.15 -18.98
CA PRO A 54 -27.49 -6.95 -19.80
C PRO A 54 -26.75 -7.30 -21.08
N VAL A 55 -27.12 -6.64 -22.18
CA VAL A 55 -26.42 -6.83 -23.46
C VAL A 55 -24.97 -6.40 -23.27
N LEU A 56 -24.03 -7.21 -23.73
CA LEU A 56 -22.61 -6.86 -23.68
C LEU A 56 -22.38 -5.53 -24.42
N PRO A 57 -21.69 -4.55 -23.82
CA PRO A 57 -21.37 -3.31 -24.51
C PRO A 57 -20.56 -3.57 -25.79
N SER A 58 -20.74 -2.70 -26.79
CA SER A 58 -19.95 -2.76 -28.02
C SER A 58 -18.45 -2.70 -27.70
N GLY A 59 -17.69 -3.70 -28.16
CA GLY A 59 -16.24 -3.84 -27.90
C GLY A 59 -15.88 -5.02 -26.99
N TRP A 60 -16.83 -5.60 -26.26
CA TRP A 60 -16.59 -6.71 -25.32
C TRP A 60 -16.43 -8.08 -25.99
N SER A 61 -16.48 -8.15 -27.32
CA SER A 61 -16.28 -9.39 -28.09
C SER A 61 -14.87 -9.99 -27.96
N THR A 62 -13.95 -9.28 -27.32
CA THR A 62 -12.54 -9.65 -27.13
C THR A 62 -12.23 -10.29 -25.78
N VAL A 63 -13.17 -10.33 -24.81
CA VAL A 63 -12.92 -10.98 -23.51
C VAL A 63 -12.75 -12.49 -23.74
N PRO A 64 -11.53 -13.04 -23.61
CA PRO A 64 -11.26 -14.41 -23.97
C PRO A 64 -11.95 -15.35 -22.98
N ALA A 65 -12.41 -16.48 -23.49
CA ALA A 65 -13.19 -17.44 -22.72
C ALA A 65 -12.38 -18.27 -21.70
N SER A 66 -11.07 -18.05 -21.61
CA SER A 66 -10.17 -18.91 -20.84
C SER A 66 -9.53 -18.17 -19.67
N PRO A 67 -9.79 -18.58 -18.41
CA PRO A 67 -9.02 -18.14 -17.26
C PRO A 67 -7.65 -18.87 -17.29
N PHE A 68 -6.77 -18.47 -18.21
CA PHE A 68 -5.51 -19.16 -18.53
C PHE A 68 -4.65 -19.50 -17.31
N VAL A 69 -4.60 -18.58 -16.34
CA VAL A 69 -3.88 -18.77 -15.06
C VAL A 69 -4.47 -19.92 -14.25
N VAL A 70 -5.79 -20.02 -14.23
CA VAL A 70 -6.55 -20.98 -13.42
C VAL A 70 -6.58 -22.36 -14.08
N SER A 71 -6.60 -22.45 -15.41
CA SER A 71 -6.62 -23.73 -16.11
C SER A 71 -5.31 -24.51 -16.03
N SER A 72 -4.20 -23.82 -15.76
CA SER A 72 -2.84 -24.35 -15.87
C SER A 72 -2.21 -24.71 -14.52
N LEU A 73 -2.92 -24.44 -13.41
CA LEU A 73 -2.41 -24.59 -12.05
C LEU A 73 -3.32 -25.50 -11.19
N PRO A 74 -2.79 -26.08 -10.09
CA PRO A 74 -3.60 -26.83 -9.13
C PRO A 74 -4.79 -26.02 -8.62
N THR A 75 -6.00 -26.48 -8.94
CA THR A 75 -7.25 -25.82 -8.59
C THR A 75 -8.20 -26.71 -7.82
N ARG A 76 -9.09 -26.09 -7.06
CA ARG A 76 -10.21 -26.77 -6.43
C ARG A 76 -11.50 -25.98 -6.60
N LYS A 77 -12.58 -26.65 -6.97
CA LYS A 77 -13.92 -26.04 -6.97
C LYS A 77 -14.31 -25.66 -5.54
N SER A 78 -14.76 -24.42 -5.35
CA SER A 78 -15.29 -23.93 -4.09
C SER A 78 -16.57 -24.71 -3.72
N PRO A 79 -16.65 -25.37 -2.55
CA PRO A 79 -17.90 -25.98 -2.09
C PRO A 79 -18.94 -24.90 -1.72
N ASN A 80 -20.21 -25.32 -1.62
CA ASN A 80 -21.39 -24.52 -1.25
C ASN A 80 -21.14 -23.43 -0.17
N PRO A 81 -21.93 -22.33 -0.14
CA PRO A 81 -21.56 -20.99 0.35
C PRO A 81 -21.38 -20.82 1.88
N VAL A 82 -21.25 -21.90 2.64
CA VAL A 82 -20.92 -21.84 4.06
C VAL A 82 -19.40 -21.73 4.20
N TYR A 83 -18.88 -20.50 4.12
CA TYR A 83 -17.46 -20.22 4.31
C TYR A 83 -17.08 -20.34 5.78
N SER A 84 -16.64 -21.52 6.18
CA SER A 84 -15.86 -21.71 7.40
C SER A 84 -14.36 -21.59 7.10
N LEU A 85 -13.57 -21.24 8.11
CA LEU A 85 -12.12 -21.17 8.00
C LEU A 85 -11.58 -22.55 7.57
N ARG A 86 -10.98 -22.62 6.38
CA ARG A 86 -10.63 -23.89 5.73
C ARG A 86 -9.19 -23.87 5.23
N SER A 87 -8.43 -24.90 5.58
CA SER A 87 -7.15 -25.18 4.92
C SER A 87 -7.36 -25.78 3.52
N THR A 88 -6.64 -25.27 2.53
CA THR A 88 -6.69 -25.72 1.13
C THR A 88 -5.33 -26.30 0.68
N PRO A 89 -4.98 -27.52 1.13
CA PRO A 89 -3.72 -28.16 0.75
C PRO A 89 -3.68 -28.45 -0.75
N SER A 90 -2.51 -28.28 -1.36
CA SER A 90 -2.24 -28.53 -2.79
C SER A 90 -3.16 -27.75 -3.75
N VAL A 91 -3.61 -26.57 -3.35
CA VAL A 91 -4.48 -25.69 -4.13
C VAL A 91 -3.85 -24.30 -4.23
N ILE A 92 -3.70 -23.80 -5.46
CA ILE A 92 -3.26 -22.43 -5.74
C ILE A 92 -4.48 -21.53 -5.95
N PHE A 93 -5.50 -22.00 -6.68
CA PHE A 93 -6.74 -21.24 -6.88
C PHE A 93 -7.99 -22.04 -6.49
N SER A 94 -8.84 -21.41 -5.69
CA SER A 94 -10.24 -21.84 -5.54
C SER A 94 -11.06 -21.28 -6.69
N THR A 95 -11.79 -22.12 -7.43
CA THR A 95 -12.56 -21.74 -8.62
C THR A 95 -14.06 -21.82 -8.38
N ASP A 96 -14.85 -21.24 -9.28
CA ASP A 96 -16.30 -21.15 -9.15
C ASP A 96 -16.72 -20.43 -7.86
N VAL A 97 -15.98 -19.38 -7.49
CA VAL A 97 -16.29 -18.56 -6.32
C VAL A 97 -17.54 -17.74 -6.64
N PRO A 98 -18.65 -17.86 -5.88
CA PRO A 98 -19.87 -17.10 -6.15
C PRO A 98 -19.64 -15.62 -5.90
N LEU A 99 -20.00 -14.81 -6.89
CA LEU A 99 -20.11 -13.36 -6.73
C LEU A 99 -21.29 -13.04 -5.81
N GLN A 100 -21.16 -11.98 -5.03
CA GLN A 100 -22.23 -11.47 -4.18
C GLN A 100 -22.67 -10.10 -4.70
N PRO A 101 -23.85 -9.98 -5.32
CA PRO A 101 -24.31 -8.72 -5.88
C PRO A 101 -24.39 -7.58 -4.86
N ILE A 102 -24.24 -6.36 -5.35
CA ILE A 102 -24.55 -5.13 -4.60
C ILE A 102 -25.83 -4.51 -5.17
N ARG A 103 -26.57 -3.76 -4.35
CA ARG A 103 -27.82 -3.11 -4.73
C ARG A 103 -27.51 -1.83 -5.49
N ASN A 104 -28.16 -1.68 -6.65
CA ASN A 104 -28.10 -0.49 -7.50
C ASN A 104 -26.65 -0.07 -7.78
N PRO A 105 -25.83 -0.93 -8.41
CA PRO A 105 -24.44 -0.61 -8.71
C PRO A 105 -24.37 0.59 -9.64
N LYS A 106 -23.50 1.55 -9.32
CA LYS A 106 -23.25 2.75 -10.13
C LYS A 106 -21.76 2.97 -10.31
N LEU A 107 -21.36 3.34 -11.52
CA LEU A 107 -19.98 3.71 -11.81
C LEU A 107 -19.71 5.09 -11.19
N ALA A 108 -18.79 5.15 -10.23
CA ALA A 108 -18.41 6.39 -9.55
C ALA A 108 -17.22 7.07 -10.24
N SER A 109 -16.32 6.29 -10.81
CA SER A 109 -15.14 6.75 -11.54
C SER A 109 -14.58 5.62 -12.41
N PHE A 110 -13.87 5.97 -13.48
CA PHE A 110 -13.11 5.03 -14.30
C PHE A 110 -11.78 5.66 -14.76
N ASP A 111 -10.78 4.82 -15.02
CA ASP A 111 -9.55 5.22 -15.69
C ASP A 111 -9.61 4.80 -17.15
N LYS A 112 -9.74 5.76 -18.06
CA LYS A 112 -9.94 5.52 -19.50
C LYS A 112 -8.89 4.58 -20.08
N LYS A 113 -7.61 4.87 -19.88
CA LYS A 113 -6.50 4.07 -20.42
C LYS A 113 -6.49 2.65 -19.88
N SER A 114 -6.70 2.48 -18.57
CA SER A 114 -6.76 1.14 -17.95
C SER A 114 -7.98 0.36 -18.44
N LEU A 115 -9.16 0.98 -18.52
CA LEU A 115 -10.37 0.35 -19.03
C LEU A 115 -10.25 -0.09 -20.50
N GLU A 116 -9.66 0.75 -21.33
CA GLU A 116 -9.39 0.47 -22.75
C GLU A 116 -8.45 -0.73 -22.93
N SER A 117 -7.47 -0.90 -22.03
CA SER A 117 -6.50 -1.98 -22.12
C SER A 117 -7.09 -3.38 -21.92
N VAL A 118 -8.24 -3.49 -21.24
CA VAL A 118 -8.85 -4.77 -20.85
C VAL A 118 -10.28 -4.97 -21.34
N LEU A 119 -11.05 -3.93 -21.67
CA LEU A 119 -12.47 -4.07 -21.97
C LEU A 119 -12.95 -3.19 -23.13
N MET A 120 -13.02 -1.87 -22.95
CA MET A 120 -13.65 -0.96 -23.91
C MET A 120 -13.20 0.49 -23.72
N THR A 121 -13.40 1.32 -24.74
CA THR A 121 -13.40 2.78 -24.59
C THR A 121 -14.74 3.23 -24.02
N LEU A 122 -14.68 4.12 -23.02
CA LEU A 122 -15.83 4.82 -22.46
C LEU A 122 -15.48 6.30 -22.33
N GLU A 123 -16.37 7.18 -22.79
CA GLU A 123 -16.22 8.63 -22.60
C GLU A 123 -16.95 9.09 -21.33
N GLU A 124 -16.48 10.17 -20.69
CA GLU A 124 -17.06 10.66 -19.43
C GLU A 124 -18.57 10.90 -19.51
N GLY A 125 -19.06 11.43 -20.64
CA GLY A 125 -20.49 11.67 -20.88
C GLY A 125 -21.35 10.40 -20.97
N GLN A 126 -20.75 9.22 -21.06
CA GLN A 126 -21.44 7.92 -21.11
C GLN A 126 -21.49 7.23 -19.73
N MET A 127 -20.83 7.79 -18.71
CA MET A 127 -20.73 7.19 -17.37
C MET A 127 -22.11 6.97 -16.71
N ASP A 128 -23.03 7.92 -16.87
CA ASP A 128 -24.41 7.82 -16.36
C ASP A 128 -25.39 7.21 -17.38
N GLY A 129 -24.90 6.78 -18.54
CA GLY A 129 -25.67 6.19 -19.61
C GLY A 129 -25.91 4.68 -19.46
N GLU A 130 -26.39 4.06 -20.54
CA GLU A 130 -26.63 2.62 -20.62
C GLU A 130 -25.31 1.84 -20.47
N GLU A 131 -24.26 2.25 -21.17
CA GLU A 131 -22.95 1.61 -21.12
C GLU A 131 -22.34 1.65 -19.70
N GLY A 132 -22.39 2.81 -19.04
CA GLY A 132 -21.89 2.96 -17.67
C GLY A 132 -22.66 2.12 -16.66
N THR A 133 -23.99 1.99 -16.83
CA THR A 133 -24.83 1.12 -16.00
C THR A 133 -24.47 -0.35 -16.19
N ILE A 134 -24.30 -0.80 -17.43
CA ILE A 134 -23.91 -2.19 -17.75
C ILE A 134 -22.51 -2.49 -17.20
N LEU A 135 -21.57 -1.56 -17.35
CA LEU A 135 -20.21 -1.69 -16.80
C LEU A 135 -20.25 -1.83 -15.27
N ALA A 136 -21.07 -1.05 -14.59
CA ALA A 136 -21.23 -1.12 -13.14
C ALA A 136 -21.81 -2.47 -12.68
N GLU A 137 -22.78 -3.03 -13.41
CA GLU A 137 -23.35 -4.36 -13.12
C GLU A 137 -22.29 -5.47 -13.19
N TYR A 138 -21.49 -5.50 -14.26
CA TYR A 138 -20.45 -6.51 -14.42
C TYR A 138 -19.23 -6.31 -13.51
N LEU A 139 -18.71 -5.08 -13.41
CA LEU A 139 -17.51 -4.79 -12.63
C LEU A 139 -17.75 -4.58 -11.14
N SER A 140 -19.01 -4.64 -10.68
CA SER A 140 -19.33 -4.91 -9.27
C SER A 140 -19.44 -6.39 -8.94
N GLY A 141 -19.52 -7.26 -9.95
CA GLY A 141 -19.90 -8.66 -9.77
C GLY A 141 -21.39 -8.87 -9.48
N SER A 142 -22.25 -7.88 -9.72
CA SER A 142 -23.70 -8.03 -9.58
C SER A 142 -24.28 -8.88 -10.70
N THR A 143 -23.68 -8.80 -11.88
CA THR A 143 -23.87 -9.75 -12.97
C THR A 143 -22.53 -10.45 -13.26
N ALA A 144 -22.57 -11.78 -13.42
CA ALA A 144 -21.38 -12.54 -13.81
C ALA A 144 -20.96 -12.17 -15.24
N MET A 145 -19.70 -11.77 -15.42
CA MET A 145 -19.15 -11.47 -16.73
C MET A 145 -19.13 -12.75 -17.59
N PRO A 146 -19.63 -12.71 -18.85
CA PRO A 146 -19.65 -13.88 -19.72
C PRO A 146 -18.27 -14.49 -19.90
N ASN A 147 -18.22 -15.82 -19.98
CA ASN A 147 -17.01 -16.61 -20.18
C ASN A 147 -15.90 -16.40 -19.12
N THR A 148 -16.23 -15.84 -17.96
CA THR A 148 -15.31 -15.75 -16.82
C THR A 148 -15.56 -16.85 -15.82
N LYS A 149 -14.51 -17.19 -15.05
CA LYS A 149 -14.61 -18.14 -13.94
C LYS A 149 -14.05 -17.49 -12.68
N PRO A 150 -14.89 -16.76 -11.91
CA PRO A 150 -14.45 -16.11 -10.69
C PRO A 150 -13.69 -17.07 -9.78
N SER A 151 -12.46 -16.70 -9.44
CA SER A 151 -11.52 -17.53 -8.70
C SER A 151 -10.79 -16.72 -7.65
N ALA A 152 -10.31 -17.36 -6.59
CA ALA A 152 -9.60 -16.71 -5.49
C ALA A 152 -8.26 -17.42 -5.27
N HIS A 153 -7.18 -16.64 -5.15
CA HIS A 153 -5.82 -17.12 -4.96
C HIS A 153 -5.56 -17.53 -3.50
N CYS A 154 -4.98 -18.70 -3.29
CA CYS A 154 -4.41 -19.14 -2.02
C CYS A 154 -2.96 -18.67 -1.92
N TYR A 155 -2.64 -17.92 -0.87
CA TYR A 155 -1.26 -17.53 -0.56
C TYR A 155 -1.08 -17.46 0.96
N CYS A 156 0.17 -17.34 1.40
CA CYS A 156 0.57 -17.09 2.78
C CYS A 156 1.23 -15.70 2.90
N GLY A 157 1.71 -15.34 4.09
CA GLY A 157 2.41 -14.08 4.29
C GLY A 157 3.10 -13.99 5.66
N HIS A 158 4.24 -13.30 5.71
CA HIS A 158 4.80 -12.76 6.93
C HIS A 158 4.20 -11.37 7.19
N GLN A 159 3.29 -11.29 8.16
CA GLN A 159 2.64 -10.04 8.54
C GLN A 159 3.39 -9.43 9.72
N PHE A 160 3.92 -8.22 9.56
CA PHE A 160 4.75 -7.55 10.56
C PHE A 160 5.91 -8.43 11.08
N GLY A 161 6.50 -9.22 10.17
CA GLY A 161 7.62 -10.12 10.45
C GLY A 161 7.25 -11.50 11.03
N SER A 162 5.97 -11.73 11.36
CA SER A 162 5.49 -13.03 11.86
C SER A 162 4.75 -13.81 10.78
N PHE A 163 5.07 -15.09 10.63
CA PHE A 163 4.38 -15.94 9.66
C PHE A 163 2.90 -16.14 10.03
N SER A 164 2.00 -15.88 9.07
CA SER A 164 0.56 -15.88 9.31
C SER A 164 -0.16 -17.16 8.94
N GLY A 165 0.56 -18.16 8.38
CA GLY A 165 -0.06 -19.35 7.80
C GLY A 165 -0.90 -18.98 6.58
N GLN A 166 -1.96 -19.74 6.30
CA GLN A 166 -2.81 -19.51 5.13
C GLN A 166 -3.57 -18.17 5.22
N LEU A 167 -3.39 -17.36 4.17
CA LEU A 167 -4.14 -16.16 3.87
C LEU A 167 -4.97 -16.43 2.59
N GLY A 168 -4.75 -15.66 1.53
CA GLY A 168 -5.45 -15.75 0.27
C GLY A 168 -6.32 -14.51 -0.01
N ASP A 169 -6.90 -14.49 -1.21
CA ASP A 169 -7.79 -13.45 -1.70
C ASP A 169 -9.08 -13.42 -0.87
N GLY A 170 -9.08 -12.78 0.29
CA GLY A 170 -10.20 -12.80 1.23
C GLY A 170 -11.38 -11.89 0.86
N ALA A 171 -11.20 -10.99 -0.10
CA ALA A 171 -12.25 -10.13 -0.64
C ALA A 171 -11.95 -9.77 -2.10
N THR A 172 -11.14 -10.57 -2.78
CA THR A 172 -10.70 -10.34 -4.16
C THR A 172 -11.08 -11.56 -4.98
N MET A 173 -11.45 -11.35 -6.24
CA MET A 173 -11.73 -12.44 -7.17
C MET A 173 -11.07 -12.14 -8.51
N TYR A 174 -10.21 -13.04 -8.96
CA TYR A 174 -9.75 -13.11 -10.34
C TYR A 174 -10.90 -13.48 -11.26
N LEU A 175 -11.10 -12.73 -12.34
CA LEU A 175 -12.14 -13.00 -13.32
C LEU A 175 -11.59 -13.72 -14.56
N THR A 176 -10.59 -13.09 -15.19
CA THR A 176 -10.04 -13.50 -16.48
C THR A 176 -8.70 -12.81 -16.74
N ASN A 177 -8.07 -13.13 -17.87
CA ASN A 177 -6.90 -12.44 -18.42
C ASN A 177 -7.27 -11.87 -19.80
N VAL A 178 -7.02 -10.59 -20.03
CA VAL A 178 -7.24 -9.93 -21.32
C VAL A 178 -5.92 -9.31 -21.78
N ASN A 179 -5.46 -9.65 -23.00
CA ASN A 179 -4.21 -9.14 -23.57
C ASN A 179 -2.98 -9.33 -22.67
N GLY A 180 -2.91 -10.44 -21.92
CA GLY A 180 -1.82 -10.71 -20.98
C GLY A 180 -1.97 -9.99 -19.63
N LEU A 181 -3.08 -9.29 -19.38
CA LEU A 181 -3.38 -8.61 -18.13
C LEU A 181 -4.49 -9.32 -17.36
N GLU A 182 -4.24 -9.65 -16.11
CA GLU A 182 -5.23 -10.21 -15.20
C GLU A 182 -6.21 -9.13 -14.73
N LEU A 183 -7.51 -9.44 -14.78
CA LEU A 183 -8.59 -8.59 -14.25
C LEU A 183 -9.14 -9.19 -12.95
N GLN A 184 -9.12 -8.41 -11.88
CA GLN A 184 -9.67 -8.79 -10.58
C GLN A 184 -10.74 -7.81 -10.10
N LEU A 185 -11.71 -8.30 -9.31
CA LEU A 185 -12.64 -7.48 -8.54
C LEU A 185 -12.34 -7.58 -7.05
N LYS A 186 -12.19 -6.44 -6.38
CA LYS A 186 -11.95 -6.37 -4.93
C LYS A 186 -13.17 -5.74 -4.24
N GLY A 187 -13.85 -6.53 -3.42
CA GLY A 187 -15.13 -6.21 -2.76
C GLY A 187 -16.34 -6.99 -3.30
N ALA A 188 -16.12 -7.91 -4.25
CA ALA A 188 -17.19 -8.66 -4.93
C ALA A 188 -17.83 -9.79 -4.11
N GLY A 189 -17.39 -10.02 -2.87
CA GLY A 189 -18.02 -10.96 -1.94
C GLY A 189 -17.03 -11.85 -1.18
N LEU A 190 -17.60 -12.75 -0.39
CA LEU A 190 -16.86 -13.76 0.35
C LEU A 190 -16.15 -14.76 -0.56
N THR A 191 -15.00 -15.22 -0.10
CA THR A 191 -14.20 -16.29 -0.70
C THR A 191 -13.85 -17.32 0.37
N PRO A 192 -13.31 -18.49 0.01
CA PRO A 192 -12.76 -19.44 0.98
C PRO A 192 -11.66 -18.86 1.90
N TYR A 193 -11.10 -17.70 1.54
CA TYR A 193 -10.00 -17.04 2.23
C TYR A 193 -10.45 -15.82 3.04
N SER A 194 -11.75 -15.52 3.11
CA SER A 194 -12.28 -14.38 3.86
C SER A 194 -12.03 -14.46 5.37
N ARG A 195 -11.73 -15.64 5.92
CA ARG A 195 -11.57 -15.89 7.36
C ARG A 195 -12.79 -15.39 8.12
N THR A 196 -12.64 -14.33 8.92
CA THR A 196 -13.72 -13.68 9.70
C THR A 196 -14.22 -12.38 9.06
N ALA A 197 -13.69 -11.98 7.90
CA ALA A 197 -14.12 -10.80 7.17
C ALA A 197 -15.40 -11.05 6.36
N ASP A 198 -16.06 -9.97 5.97
CA ASP A 198 -17.33 -9.99 5.23
C ASP A 198 -17.19 -10.05 3.70
N GLY A 199 -15.96 -10.11 3.17
CA GLY A 199 -15.69 -10.13 1.73
C GLY A 199 -15.98 -8.81 1.01
N ARG A 200 -16.27 -7.73 1.73
CA ARG A 200 -16.63 -6.41 1.16
C ARG A 200 -15.56 -5.35 1.41
N LYS A 201 -15.51 -4.39 0.48
CA LYS A 201 -14.74 -3.15 0.62
C LYS A 201 -15.68 -1.96 0.71
N VAL A 202 -15.14 -0.86 1.23
CA VAL A 202 -15.90 0.38 1.45
C VAL A 202 -15.37 1.47 0.53
N LEU A 203 -16.24 2.45 0.23
CA LEU A 203 -15.94 3.56 -0.69
C LEU A 203 -14.58 4.19 -0.39
N ARG A 204 -14.29 4.52 0.86
CA ARG A 204 -13.03 5.13 1.26
C ARG A 204 -11.79 4.34 0.83
N SER A 205 -11.74 3.04 1.13
CA SER A 205 -10.55 2.23 0.79
C SER A 205 -10.47 1.94 -0.71
N SER A 206 -11.59 1.69 -1.36
CA SER A 206 -11.66 1.50 -2.81
C SER A 206 -11.26 2.75 -3.59
N LEU A 207 -11.67 3.94 -3.13
CA LEU A 207 -11.30 5.24 -3.73
C LEU A 207 -9.80 5.49 -3.57
N ARG A 208 -9.22 5.27 -2.38
CA ARG A 208 -7.78 5.41 -2.16
C ARG A 208 -6.96 4.51 -3.08
N GLU A 209 -7.41 3.29 -3.32
CA GLU A 209 -6.75 2.35 -4.24
C GLU A 209 -6.92 2.78 -5.71
N HIS A 210 -8.12 3.22 -6.11
CA HIS A 210 -8.39 3.69 -7.47
C HIS A 210 -7.56 4.93 -7.84
N VAL A 211 -7.58 5.97 -7.00
CA VAL A 211 -6.82 7.20 -7.23
C VAL A 211 -5.32 6.97 -7.03
N GLY A 212 -4.93 6.22 -5.99
CA GLY A 212 -3.52 5.94 -5.69
C GLY A 212 -2.81 5.16 -6.79
N SER A 213 -3.50 4.19 -7.41
CA SER A 213 -2.95 3.45 -8.55
C SER A 213 -2.76 4.34 -9.78
N LYS A 214 -3.76 5.15 -10.16
CA LYS A 214 -3.65 6.11 -11.25
C LYS A 214 -2.50 7.10 -11.03
N TYR A 215 -2.42 7.66 -9.82
CA TYR A 215 -1.39 8.63 -9.47
C TYR A 215 0.04 8.03 -9.56
N MET A 216 0.22 6.79 -9.11
CA MET A 216 1.51 6.09 -9.24
C MET A 216 1.86 5.72 -10.68
N ASP A 217 0.88 5.33 -11.51
CA ASP A 217 1.09 5.10 -12.96
C ASP A 217 1.56 6.37 -13.66
N CYS A 218 0.92 7.51 -13.38
CA CYS A 218 1.31 8.80 -13.95
C CYS A 218 2.69 9.28 -13.46
N LEU A 219 3.08 8.97 -12.22
CA LEU A 219 4.45 9.21 -11.70
C LEU A 219 5.51 8.33 -12.38
N GLY A 220 5.10 7.35 -13.19
CA GLY A 220 5.99 6.37 -13.79
C GLY A 220 6.52 5.34 -12.79
N VAL A 221 5.85 5.18 -11.63
CA VAL A 221 6.21 4.14 -10.66
C VAL A 221 5.50 2.84 -11.02
N PRO A 222 6.21 1.71 -11.15
CA PRO A 222 5.59 0.44 -11.49
C PRO A 222 4.45 0.07 -10.51
N THR A 223 3.25 -0.17 -11.04
CA THR A 223 2.05 -0.39 -10.22
C THR A 223 0.95 -1.19 -10.92
N THR A 224 0.01 -1.74 -10.16
CA THR A 224 -1.33 -2.12 -10.66
C THR A 224 -2.13 -0.89 -11.07
N THR A 225 -2.99 -1.00 -12.07
CA THR A 225 -3.98 0.04 -12.40
C THR A 225 -5.39 -0.38 -11.98
N SER A 226 -6.31 0.58 -11.95
CA SER A 226 -7.70 0.35 -11.55
C SER A 226 -8.68 0.87 -12.60
N PRO A 227 -9.26 0.01 -13.44
CA PRO A 227 -10.17 0.44 -14.51
C PRO A 227 -11.40 1.18 -14.00
N THR A 228 -12.01 0.72 -12.90
CA THR A 228 -13.29 1.25 -12.40
C THR A 228 -13.42 1.22 -10.89
N LEU A 229 -14.09 2.25 -10.37
CA LEU A 229 -14.66 2.28 -9.04
C LEU A 229 -16.19 2.22 -9.14
N VAL A 230 -16.79 1.15 -8.64
CA VAL A 230 -18.23 0.95 -8.61
C VAL A 230 -18.74 1.02 -7.17
N VAL A 231 -19.84 1.73 -6.96
CA VAL A 231 -20.48 1.89 -5.64
C VAL A 231 -21.87 1.30 -5.64
N GLY A 232 -22.32 0.82 -4.47
CA GLY A 232 -23.69 0.36 -4.28
C GLY A 232 -24.40 1.07 -3.13
N GLU A 233 -25.69 0.79 -2.97
CA GLU A 233 -26.49 1.27 -1.84
C GLU A 233 -26.23 0.50 -0.55
N ASN A 234 -25.61 -0.69 -0.62
CA ASN A 234 -25.25 -1.46 0.55
C ASN A 234 -24.36 -0.62 1.50
N ARG A 235 -24.56 -0.86 2.79
CA ARG A 235 -23.77 -0.27 3.88
C ARG A 235 -23.30 -1.40 4.79
N ILE A 236 -22.07 -1.29 5.27
CA ILE A 236 -21.46 -2.26 6.18
C ILE A 236 -20.78 -1.56 7.34
N GLN A 237 -20.75 -2.24 8.49
CA GLN A 237 -20.14 -1.72 9.70
C GLN A 237 -18.62 -1.71 9.57
N ARG A 238 -18.00 -0.57 9.90
CA ARG A 238 -16.55 -0.41 10.00
C ARG A 238 -16.21 0.49 11.17
N ASP A 239 -15.11 0.18 11.85
CA ASP A 239 -14.44 1.10 12.75
C ASP A 239 -13.35 1.81 11.94
N LYS A 240 -13.68 3.02 11.45
CA LYS A 240 -12.88 3.75 10.45
C LYS A 240 -11.42 3.94 10.90
N TYR A 241 -11.24 4.15 12.20
CA TYR A 241 -10.00 4.58 12.85
C TYR A 241 -9.54 3.62 13.95
N TYR A 242 -10.11 2.42 14.03
CA TYR A 242 -9.79 1.43 15.07
C TYR A 242 -9.93 1.99 16.50
N THR A 243 -10.92 2.87 16.72
CA THR A 243 -11.15 3.58 18.00
C THR A 243 -12.25 2.94 18.86
N GLY A 244 -12.89 1.88 18.36
CA GLY A 244 -14.14 1.33 18.87
C GLY A 244 -15.39 2.03 18.31
N ASN A 245 -15.24 3.09 17.52
CA ASN A 245 -16.37 3.87 16.98
C ASN A 245 -16.83 3.30 15.63
N ILE A 246 -17.82 2.41 15.69
CA ILE A 246 -18.40 1.76 14.51
C ILE A 246 -19.32 2.73 13.76
N SER A 247 -19.15 2.82 12.45
CA SER A 247 -20.01 3.57 11.53
C SER A 247 -20.42 2.72 10.33
N MET A 248 -21.50 3.11 9.65
CA MET A 248 -21.99 2.45 8.44
C MET A 248 -21.35 3.08 7.21
N GLU A 249 -20.39 2.42 6.59
CA GLU A 249 -19.71 2.88 5.38
C GLU A 249 -20.34 2.28 4.11
N ARG A 250 -20.35 3.04 3.01
CA ARG A 250 -20.87 2.61 1.70
C ARG A 250 -20.00 1.50 1.12
N VAL A 251 -20.63 0.43 0.61
CA VAL A 251 -19.92 -0.64 -0.10
C VAL A 251 -19.46 -0.15 -1.46
N ALA A 252 -18.22 -0.51 -1.81
CA ALA A 252 -17.66 -0.28 -3.13
C ALA A 252 -16.90 -1.52 -3.61
N VAL A 253 -16.80 -1.63 -4.93
CA VAL A 253 -15.98 -2.62 -5.63
C VAL A 253 -15.01 -1.87 -6.52
N VAL A 254 -13.73 -2.20 -6.39
CA VAL A 254 -12.68 -1.67 -7.26
C VAL A 254 -12.20 -2.78 -8.17
N SER A 255 -12.15 -2.52 -9.47
CA SER A 255 -11.50 -3.42 -10.42
C SER A 255 -9.99 -3.13 -10.43
N ARG A 256 -9.19 -4.17 -10.59
CA ARG A 256 -7.73 -4.12 -10.59
C ARG A 256 -7.18 -4.83 -11.80
N VAL A 257 -6.13 -4.26 -12.39
CA VAL A 257 -5.45 -4.80 -13.55
C VAL A 257 -3.94 -4.80 -13.35
N ALA A 258 -3.30 -5.91 -13.70
CA ALA A 258 -1.85 -6.05 -13.76
C ALA A 258 -1.48 -7.26 -14.65
N ARG A 259 -0.21 -7.35 -15.07
CA ARG A 259 0.30 -8.56 -15.73
C ARG A 259 0.10 -9.81 -14.87
N THR A 260 0.32 -9.68 -13.56
CA THR A 260 -0.03 -10.72 -12.60
C THR A 260 -0.19 -10.19 -11.18
N PHE A 261 -0.94 -10.94 -10.37
CA PHE A 261 -1.08 -10.74 -8.93
C PHE A 261 -0.39 -11.83 -8.09
N PHE A 262 0.54 -12.60 -8.67
CA PHE A 262 1.43 -13.45 -7.88
C PHE A 262 2.31 -12.60 -6.96
N ARG A 263 2.43 -13.06 -5.72
CA ARG A 263 3.12 -12.37 -4.62
C ARG A 263 4.28 -13.21 -4.14
N PHE A 264 5.17 -12.65 -3.31
CA PHE A 264 6.15 -13.49 -2.60
C PHE A 264 5.44 -14.52 -1.71
N GLY A 265 4.39 -14.09 -1.02
CA GLY A 265 3.52 -14.95 -0.22
C GLY A 265 2.85 -16.11 -0.99
N SER A 266 2.77 -16.07 -2.31
CA SER A 266 2.25 -17.18 -3.13
C SER A 266 3.13 -18.43 -3.03
N PHE A 267 4.45 -18.25 -2.90
CA PHE A 267 5.42 -19.34 -2.75
C PHE A 267 5.53 -19.84 -1.30
N GLU A 268 5.14 -19.00 -0.34
CA GLU A 268 5.14 -19.37 1.09
C GLU A 268 4.10 -20.45 1.44
N ILE A 269 3.24 -20.87 0.50
CA ILE A 269 2.28 -21.97 0.72
C ILE A 269 2.96 -23.30 1.05
N CYS A 270 4.22 -23.50 0.61
CA CYS A 270 5.03 -24.68 0.87
C CYS A 270 5.86 -24.57 2.16
N LYS A 271 5.81 -23.43 2.88
CA LYS A 271 6.64 -23.21 4.08
C LYS A 271 6.32 -24.25 5.17
N PRO A 272 7.33 -24.95 5.71
CA PRO A 272 7.15 -25.87 6.82
C PRO A 272 6.78 -25.12 8.11
N THR A 273 6.44 -25.87 9.16
CA THR A 273 6.08 -25.31 10.47
C THR A 273 7.12 -24.30 10.94
N ASP A 274 6.66 -23.07 11.09
CA ASP A 274 7.46 -21.95 11.55
C ASP A 274 7.78 -22.10 13.04
N ALA A 275 9.06 -22.07 13.39
CA ALA A 275 9.51 -22.30 14.77
C ALA A 275 8.97 -21.26 15.77
N LYS A 276 8.71 -20.02 15.32
CA LYS A 276 8.23 -18.93 16.19
C LYS A 276 6.73 -18.97 16.39
N THR A 277 5.98 -19.14 15.30
CA THR A 277 4.51 -19.03 15.31
C THR A 277 3.81 -20.39 15.43
N GLY A 278 4.51 -21.50 15.19
CA GLY A 278 3.93 -22.84 15.12
C GLY A 278 3.01 -23.07 13.91
N ARG A 279 2.93 -22.12 12.98
CA ARG A 279 2.07 -22.18 11.79
C ARG A 279 2.83 -22.75 10.60
N ALA A 280 2.15 -23.50 9.74
CA ALA A 280 2.70 -24.00 8.47
C ALA A 280 1.87 -23.45 7.30
N GLY A 281 2.47 -23.45 6.10
CA GLY A 281 1.73 -23.25 4.86
C GLY A 281 0.79 -24.44 4.58
N PRO A 282 -0.31 -24.24 3.83
CA PRO A 282 -1.27 -25.30 3.56
C PRO A 282 -0.71 -26.45 2.72
N SER A 283 0.38 -26.21 1.99
CA SER A 283 1.06 -27.19 1.12
C SER A 283 2.47 -27.51 1.64
N ALA A 284 2.69 -27.43 2.95
CA ALA A 284 3.97 -27.76 3.56
C ALA A 284 4.42 -29.19 3.20
N GLY A 285 5.64 -29.33 2.67
CA GLY A 285 6.19 -30.60 2.19
C GLY A 285 5.69 -31.06 0.83
N ASP A 286 4.80 -30.32 0.18
CA ASP A 286 4.35 -30.57 -1.20
C ASP A 286 5.15 -29.72 -2.18
N GLU A 287 6.37 -30.17 -2.47
CA GLU A 287 7.25 -29.52 -3.45
C GLU A 287 6.64 -29.54 -4.85
N ALA A 288 5.85 -30.55 -5.22
CA ALA A 288 5.28 -30.66 -6.55
C ALA A 288 4.33 -29.49 -6.86
N THR A 289 3.49 -29.10 -5.89
CA THR A 289 2.66 -27.88 -6.03
C THR A 289 3.51 -26.61 -6.13
N GLY A 290 4.58 -26.51 -5.33
CA GLY A 290 5.51 -25.38 -5.38
C GLY A 290 6.25 -25.26 -6.71
N GLN A 291 6.73 -26.38 -7.27
CA GLN A 291 7.38 -26.45 -8.57
C GLN A 291 6.41 -26.11 -9.70
N ALA A 292 5.16 -26.59 -9.64
CA ALA A 292 4.15 -26.23 -10.63
C ALA A 292 3.84 -24.72 -10.64
N LEU A 293 3.73 -24.10 -9.45
CA LEU A 293 3.60 -22.64 -9.34
C LEU A 293 4.81 -21.93 -9.94
N PHE A 294 6.02 -22.35 -9.57
CA PHE A 294 7.25 -21.73 -10.04
C PHE A 294 7.41 -21.84 -11.55
N ASP A 295 7.22 -23.03 -12.12
CA ASP A 295 7.35 -23.28 -13.55
C ASP A 295 6.34 -22.43 -14.33
N PHE A 296 5.08 -22.35 -13.86
CA PHE A 296 4.08 -21.47 -14.46
C PHE A 296 4.50 -20.00 -14.43
N VAL A 297 4.97 -19.50 -13.28
CA VAL A 297 5.39 -18.10 -13.16
C VAL A 297 6.60 -17.81 -14.06
N ALA A 298 7.58 -18.72 -14.09
CA ALA A 298 8.77 -18.60 -14.92
C ALA A 298 8.42 -18.55 -16.41
N GLU A 299 7.53 -19.44 -16.87
CA GLU A 299 7.17 -19.56 -18.28
C GLU A 299 6.33 -18.39 -18.80
N ASN A 300 5.49 -17.78 -17.95
CA ASN A 300 4.51 -16.78 -18.39
C ASN A 300 4.91 -15.33 -18.09
N TYR A 301 5.82 -15.12 -17.13
CA TYR A 301 6.19 -13.76 -16.72
C TYR A 301 7.70 -13.49 -16.77
N PHE A 302 8.53 -14.53 -16.92
CA PHE A 302 9.97 -14.45 -17.07
C PHE A 302 10.44 -15.21 -18.33
N GLU A 303 9.76 -14.96 -19.46
CA GLU A 303 9.95 -15.67 -20.73
C GLU A 303 11.42 -15.69 -21.21
N GLU A 304 12.15 -14.58 -21.04
CA GLU A 304 13.56 -14.50 -21.42
C GLU A 304 14.43 -15.50 -20.64
N VAL A 305 14.15 -15.68 -19.34
CA VAL A 305 14.81 -16.67 -18.49
C VAL A 305 14.41 -18.08 -18.93
N ALA A 306 13.13 -18.31 -19.20
CA ALA A 306 12.60 -19.62 -19.57
C ALA A 306 13.08 -20.09 -20.97
N SER A 307 13.31 -19.17 -21.90
CA SER A 307 13.62 -19.46 -23.31
C SER A 307 14.94 -20.20 -23.52
N SER A 308 15.91 -20.01 -22.62
CA SER A 308 17.21 -20.70 -22.65
C SER A 308 17.14 -22.16 -22.17
N LYS A 309 15.95 -22.64 -21.75
CA LYS A 309 15.70 -23.97 -21.14
C LYS A 309 16.73 -24.39 -20.07
N PRO A 310 17.10 -23.52 -19.11
CA PRO A 310 18.05 -23.90 -18.09
C PRO A 310 17.37 -24.80 -17.04
N SER A 311 18.16 -25.41 -16.16
CA SER A 311 17.63 -26.17 -15.03
C SER A 311 16.75 -25.30 -14.13
N ARG A 312 15.85 -25.92 -13.35
CA ARG A 312 14.96 -25.18 -12.43
C ARG A 312 15.73 -24.31 -11.43
N ALA A 313 16.87 -24.81 -10.93
CA ALA A 313 17.73 -24.05 -10.03
C ALA A 313 18.35 -22.82 -10.70
N GLU A 314 18.78 -22.94 -11.96
CA GLU A 314 19.28 -21.81 -12.75
C GLU A 314 18.18 -20.79 -13.06
N LYS A 315 16.97 -21.24 -13.41
CA LYS A 315 15.79 -20.37 -13.53
C LYS A 315 15.53 -19.64 -12.20
N GLY A 316 15.56 -20.36 -11.08
CA GLY A 316 15.34 -19.81 -9.74
C GLY A 316 16.33 -18.70 -9.40
N LYS A 317 17.62 -18.91 -9.70
CA LYS A 317 18.66 -17.88 -9.52
C LYS A 317 18.42 -16.67 -10.42
N ALA A 318 18.17 -16.88 -11.71
CA ALA A 318 17.96 -15.80 -12.66
C ALA A 318 16.71 -14.97 -12.33
N ILE A 319 15.60 -15.62 -11.95
CA ILE A 319 14.38 -14.95 -11.49
C ILE A 319 14.64 -14.19 -10.19
N LEU A 320 15.35 -14.75 -9.21
CA LEU A 320 15.69 -14.01 -7.99
C LEU A 320 16.52 -12.75 -8.28
N LYS A 321 17.48 -12.80 -9.21
CA LYS A 321 18.24 -11.62 -9.65
C LYS A 321 17.30 -10.56 -10.22
N GLU A 322 16.38 -10.95 -11.09
CA GLU A 322 15.41 -10.03 -11.68
C GLU A 322 14.46 -9.44 -10.63
N VAL A 323 13.97 -10.26 -9.70
CA VAL A 323 13.12 -9.81 -8.59
C VAL A 323 13.86 -8.83 -7.67
N CYS A 324 15.15 -9.06 -7.39
CA CYS A 324 15.97 -8.11 -6.65
C CYS A 324 15.99 -6.75 -7.36
N LYS A 325 16.27 -6.74 -8.68
CA LYS A 325 16.35 -5.51 -9.48
C LYS A 325 15.02 -4.77 -9.56
N THR A 326 13.92 -5.46 -9.89
CA THR A 326 12.60 -4.81 -10.03
C THR A 326 12.07 -4.32 -8.69
N THR A 327 12.26 -5.09 -7.60
CA THR A 327 11.86 -4.67 -6.25
C THR A 327 12.69 -3.47 -5.77
N ALA A 328 14.01 -3.52 -5.96
CA ALA A 328 14.91 -2.43 -5.59
C ALA A 328 14.60 -1.14 -6.38
N TYR A 329 14.36 -1.25 -7.69
CA TYR A 329 13.97 -0.13 -8.53
C TYR A 329 12.67 0.52 -8.06
N THR A 330 11.62 -0.28 -7.82
CA THR A 330 10.33 0.24 -7.36
C THR A 330 10.44 0.87 -5.97
N CYS A 331 11.20 0.28 -5.05
CA CYS A 331 11.47 0.88 -3.74
C CYS A 331 12.25 2.19 -3.88
N ALA A 332 13.24 2.28 -4.77
CA ALA A 332 13.96 3.52 -5.04
C ALA A 332 13.04 4.61 -5.60
N MET A 333 12.11 4.24 -6.48
CA MET A 333 11.08 5.18 -6.96
C MET A 333 10.16 5.63 -5.83
N TRP A 334 9.75 4.75 -4.91
CA TRP A 334 8.98 5.12 -3.72
C TRP A 334 9.71 6.17 -2.87
N GLN A 335 11.00 5.95 -2.59
CA GLN A 335 11.80 6.96 -1.89
C GLN A 335 11.83 8.28 -2.68
N ALA A 336 12.10 8.23 -3.98
CA ALA A 336 12.23 9.43 -4.80
C ALA A 336 10.96 10.29 -4.89
N VAL A 337 9.76 9.70 -4.80
CA VAL A 337 8.48 10.42 -4.82
C VAL A 337 7.89 10.63 -3.42
N GLY A 338 8.60 10.23 -2.36
CA GLY A 338 8.12 10.37 -0.99
C GLY A 338 6.95 9.45 -0.65
N PHE A 339 6.81 8.30 -1.29
CA PHE A 339 5.74 7.34 -1.01
C PHE A 339 6.14 6.37 0.11
N THR A 340 5.27 6.20 1.09
CA THR A 340 5.34 5.14 2.11
C THR A 340 4.17 4.19 1.97
N HIS A 341 4.44 2.91 1.73
CA HIS A 341 3.42 1.89 1.52
C HIS A 341 2.62 1.57 2.80
N GLY A 342 3.28 1.56 3.95
CA GLY A 342 2.67 1.33 5.27
C GLY A 342 2.34 -0.13 5.64
N VAL A 343 2.39 -1.09 4.70
CA VAL A 343 2.14 -2.53 4.96
C VAL A 343 2.98 -3.41 4.02
N LEU A 344 4.30 -3.43 4.21
CA LEU A 344 5.23 -4.24 3.41
C LEU A 344 5.35 -5.68 3.94
N ASN A 345 4.21 -6.37 4.02
CA ASN A 345 4.18 -7.81 4.29
C ASN A 345 4.56 -8.58 3.01
N THR A 346 5.05 -9.83 3.14
CA THR A 346 5.41 -10.63 1.95
C THR A 346 4.21 -10.98 1.05
N ASP A 347 2.98 -10.97 1.59
CA ASP A 347 1.76 -11.09 0.79
C ASP A 347 1.45 -9.82 -0.03
N ASN A 348 2.05 -8.67 0.28
CA ASN A 348 1.87 -7.43 -0.49
C ASN A 348 3.06 -7.11 -1.41
N MET A 349 4.01 -8.03 -1.57
CA MET A 349 5.14 -7.88 -2.49
C MET A 349 4.85 -8.63 -3.79
N SER A 350 4.77 -7.91 -4.91
CA SER A 350 4.57 -8.51 -6.23
C SER A 350 5.82 -9.27 -6.70
N ILE A 351 5.61 -10.42 -7.36
CA ILE A 351 6.71 -11.15 -8.00
C ILE A 351 7.36 -10.36 -9.16
N LEU A 352 6.68 -9.35 -9.71
CA LEU A 352 7.21 -8.51 -10.79
C LEU A 352 7.74 -7.16 -10.28
N GLY A 353 7.83 -6.96 -8.96
CA GLY A 353 8.32 -5.71 -8.40
C GLY A 353 7.43 -4.51 -8.70
N ILE A 354 6.11 -4.68 -8.84
CA ILE A 354 5.15 -3.57 -8.97
C ILE A 354 4.45 -3.27 -7.65
N THR A 355 4.01 -2.02 -7.47
CA THR A 355 3.21 -1.58 -6.32
C THR A 355 1.83 -2.24 -6.36
N ILE A 356 1.41 -2.89 -5.27
CA ILE A 356 0.12 -3.57 -5.14
C ILE A 356 -0.53 -3.29 -3.77
N ASP A 357 -1.84 -3.51 -3.65
CA ASP A 357 -2.56 -3.48 -2.36
C ASP A 357 -2.41 -2.16 -1.57
N TYR A 358 -2.88 -1.07 -2.20
CA TYR A 358 -3.04 0.25 -1.61
C TYR A 358 -3.97 0.25 -0.39
N GLY A 359 -3.38 0.19 0.80
CA GLY A 359 -4.07 0.28 2.08
C GLY A 359 -3.82 1.63 2.76
N PRO A 360 -3.15 1.64 3.92
CA PRO A 360 -2.79 2.86 4.64
C PRO A 360 -1.47 3.45 4.12
N TYR A 361 -1.38 3.71 2.81
CA TYR A 361 -0.22 4.41 2.24
C TYR A 361 -0.27 5.92 2.54
N GLY A 362 0.85 6.61 2.39
CA GLY A 362 0.91 8.07 2.45
C GLY A 362 2.08 8.63 1.64
N PHE A 363 1.90 9.85 1.15
CA PHE A 363 2.99 10.62 0.56
C PHE A 363 3.54 11.62 1.57
N GLN A 364 4.85 11.87 1.51
CA GLN A 364 5.52 12.89 2.30
C GLN A 364 4.89 14.26 2.02
N GLU A 365 4.50 14.94 3.09
CA GLU A 365 4.23 16.38 3.06
C GLU A 365 5.48 17.08 3.59
N TYR A 366 5.53 17.40 4.88
CA TYR A 366 6.78 17.77 5.52
C TYR A 366 7.64 16.53 5.66
N PHE A 367 8.86 16.62 5.15
CA PHE A 367 9.75 15.48 5.12
C PHE A 367 10.04 14.96 6.53
N ASP A 368 9.91 13.65 6.67
CA ASP A 368 10.14 12.92 7.91
C ASP A 368 10.67 11.53 7.61
N TRP A 369 11.89 11.25 8.07
CA TRP A 369 12.51 9.93 7.95
C TRP A 369 11.67 8.84 8.60
N ASP A 370 10.99 9.17 9.71
CA ASP A 370 10.16 8.24 10.47
C ASP A 370 8.67 8.38 10.10
N HIS A 371 8.36 8.78 8.86
CA HIS A 371 6.98 8.90 8.41
C HIS A 371 6.29 7.54 8.39
N VAL A 372 5.24 7.38 9.19
CA VAL A 372 4.39 6.18 9.27
C VAL A 372 2.95 6.57 8.91
N PRO A 373 2.44 6.18 7.73
CA PRO A 373 1.05 6.48 7.35
C PRO A 373 0.05 5.49 7.94
N ASN A 374 0.52 4.34 8.43
CA ASN A 374 -0.33 3.30 9.01
C ASN A 374 -0.52 3.51 10.51
N GLY A 375 -1.70 3.99 10.92
CA GLY A 375 -2.04 4.19 12.34
C GLY A 375 -2.03 2.90 13.18
N SER A 376 -2.03 1.71 12.56
CA SER A 376 -1.86 0.43 13.28
C SER A 376 -0.40 0.01 13.47
N ASP A 377 0.56 0.66 12.80
CA ASP A 377 1.99 0.40 12.95
C ASP A 377 2.60 1.29 14.04
N GLY A 378 2.23 1.01 15.30
CA GLY A 378 2.73 1.76 16.45
C GLY A 378 4.24 1.61 16.71
N THR A 379 4.90 0.67 16.03
CA THR A 379 6.36 0.44 16.11
C THR A 379 7.15 1.16 15.02
N GLY A 380 6.47 1.72 14.01
CA GLY A 380 7.13 2.29 12.84
C GLY A 380 7.91 1.26 12.01
N ARG A 381 7.45 0.00 11.99
CA ARG A 381 8.11 -1.07 11.23
C ARG A 381 8.21 -0.73 9.74
N TYR A 382 7.18 -0.12 9.16
CA TYR A 382 7.13 0.22 7.75
C TYR A 382 7.19 1.73 7.52
N ASP A 383 8.01 2.42 8.32
CA ASP A 383 8.31 3.83 8.10
C ASP A 383 9.06 4.08 6.78
N TYR A 384 9.10 5.34 6.37
CA TYR A 384 9.69 5.75 5.10
C TYR A 384 11.16 5.31 4.94
N LYS A 385 11.99 5.47 5.99
CA LYS A 385 13.43 5.13 5.91
C LYS A 385 13.67 3.62 5.83
N SER A 386 12.80 2.79 6.40
CA SER A 386 13.03 1.35 6.52
C SER A 386 12.53 0.54 5.31
N GLN A 387 11.79 1.16 4.37
CA GLN A 387 11.25 0.45 3.21
C GLN A 387 12.31 -0.34 2.40
N PRO A 388 13.53 0.19 2.13
CA PRO A 388 14.56 -0.54 1.39
C PRO A 388 14.99 -1.84 2.08
N GLU A 389 15.23 -1.78 3.38
CA GLU A 389 15.64 -2.93 4.19
C GLU A 389 14.51 -3.98 4.28
N PHE A 390 13.27 -3.55 4.44
CA PHE A 390 12.14 -4.48 4.47
C PHE A 390 11.83 -5.10 3.11
N CYS A 391 12.07 -4.38 2.02
CA CYS A 391 12.00 -4.94 0.68
C CYS A 391 13.09 -6.01 0.48
N LYS A 392 14.35 -5.75 0.87
CA LYS A 392 15.43 -6.77 0.88
C LYS A 392 15.05 -7.99 1.70
N TRP A 393 14.57 -7.77 2.93
CA TRP A 393 14.12 -8.85 3.82
C TRP A 393 12.98 -9.68 3.22
N ASN A 394 12.04 -9.04 2.52
CA ASN A 394 10.96 -9.74 1.84
C ASN A 394 11.47 -10.59 0.66
N VAL A 395 12.45 -10.11 -0.11
CA VAL A 395 13.08 -10.90 -1.18
C VAL A 395 13.86 -12.10 -0.59
N MET A 396 14.49 -11.92 0.58
CA MET A 396 15.08 -13.04 1.32
C MET A 396 14.04 -14.11 1.70
N LYS A 397 12.81 -13.72 2.05
CA LYS A 397 11.70 -14.66 2.30
C LYS A 397 11.21 -15.36 1.05
N LEU A 398 11.26 -14.70 -0.11
CA LEU A 398 11.04 -15.37 -1.38
C LEU A 398 12.12 -16.42 -1.67
N ALA A 399 13.39 -16.09 -1.45
CA ALA A 399 14.51 -17.04 -1.63
C ALA A 399 14.36 -18.29 -0.72
N GLU A 400 13.99 -18.11 0.55
CA GLU A 400 13.64 -19.21 1.45
C GLU A 400 12.48 -20.06 0.89
N SER A 401 11.46 -19.41 0.35
CA SER A 401 10.29 -20.08 -0.22
C SER A 401 10.63 -20.89 -1.47
N PHE A 402 11.54 -20.42 -2.32
CA PHE A 402 12.05 -21.22 -3.44
C PHE A 402 12.74 -22.50 -2.98
N GLY A 403 13.41 -22.47 -1.83
CA GLY A 403 13.91 -23.69 -1.17
C GLY A 403 12.81 -24.65 -0.76
N PHE A 404 11.77 -24.15 -0.09
CA PHE A 404 10.63 -24.98 0.31
C PHE A 404 9.80 -25.52 -0.87
N CYS A 405 9.85 -24.84 -2.01
CA CYS A 405 9.23 -25.29 -3.25
C CYS A 405 10.12 -26.26 -4.05
N GLY A 406 11.31 -26.65 -3.56
CA GLY A 406 12.22 -27.53 -4.29
C GLY A 406 12.74 -26.92 -5.61
N VAL A 407 12.88 -25.59 -5.66
CA VAL A 407 13.34 -24.83 -6.85
C VAL A 407 14.85 -24.59 -6.78
N LEU A 408 15.33 -24.07 -5.65
CA LEU A 408 16.70 -23.60 -5.44
C LEU A 408 17.10 -23.81 -3.98
N ASP A 409 18.35 -24.21 -3.72
CA ASP A 409 18.88 -24.27 -2.36
C ASP A 409 18.74 -22.92 -1.62
N VAL A 410 18.36 -22.97 -0.33
CA VAL A 410 18.06 -21.77 0.46
C VAL A 410 19.26 -20.84 0.57
N GLU A 411 20.45 -21.38 0.84
CA GLU A 411 21.66 -20.57 1.01
C GLU A 411 22.12 -20.00 -0.32
N ALA A 412 22.04 -20.78 -1.40
CA ALA A 412 22.29 -20.28 -2.75
C ALA A 412 21.33 -19.15 -3.15
N GLY A 413 20.05 -19.23 -2.77
CA GLY A 413 19.07 -18.18 -3.00
C GLY A 413 19.36 -16.91 -2.21
N LYS A 414 19.71 -17.03 -0.93
CA LYS A 414 20.08 -15.88 -0.08
C LYS A 414 21.35 -15.18 -0.56
N ALA A 415 22.35 -15.95 -1.00
CA ALA A 415 23.58 -15.38 -1.57
C ALA A 415 23.28 -14.48 -2.78
N VAL A 416 22.36 -14.88 -3.66
CA VAL A 416 21.92 -14.04 -4.80
C VAL A 416 21.34 -12.70 -4.32
N VAL A 417 20.54 -12.70 -3.25
CA VAL A 417 19.93 -11.47 -2.73
C VAL A 417 20.97 -10.53 -2.14
N GLU A 418 21.92 -11.06 -1.37
CA GLU A 418 23.03 -10.27 -0.80
C GLU A 418 23.93 -9.67 -1.88
N GLU A 419 24.16 -10.39 -2.98
CA GLU A 419 25.01 -9.91 -4.07
C GLU A 419 24.34 -8.83 -4.93
N GLU A 420 23.02 -8.85 -5.08
CA GLU A 420 22.33 -8.08 -6.14
C GLU A 420 21.49 -6.91 -5.60
N TYR A 421 20.81 -7.07 -4.46
CA TYR A 421 19.76 -6.13 -4.07
C TYR A 421 20.31 -4.73 -3.76
N ASP A 422 21.35 -4.62 -2.93
CA ASP A 422 21.87 -3.33 -2.47
C ASP A 422 22.49 -2.53 -3.63
N LEU A 423 23.17 -3.23 -4.55
CA LEU A 423 23.71 -2.62 -5.76
C LEU A 423 22.60 -2.07 -6.66
N ALA A 424 21.56 -2.87 -6.92
CA ALA A 424 20.43 -2.44 -7.73
C ALA A 424 19.66 -1.28 -7.10
N PHE A 425 19.49 -1.29 -5.77
CA PHE A 425 18.83 -0.21 -5.05
C PHE A 425 19.63 1.08 -5.14
N LYS A 426 20.93 1.02 -4.85
CA LYS A 426 21.83 2.18 -4.93
C LYS A 426 21.81 2.81 -6.32
N GLU A 427 21.97 2.01 -7.37
CA GLU A 427 21.97 2.50 -8.76
C GLU A 427 20.65 3.21 -9.11
N ALA A 428 19.51 2.59 -8.79
CA ALA A 428 18.19 3.16 -9.06
C ALA A 428 17.91 4.42 -8.23
N TYR A 429 18.28 4.41 -6.95
CA TYR A 429 18.08 5.51 -6.00
C TYR A 429 18.88 6.74 -6.41
N GLU A 430 20.20 6.60 -6.56
CA GLU A 430 21.06 7.70 -6.97
C GLU A 430 20.69 8.19 -8.37
N GLY A 431 20.45 7.27 -9.31
CA GLY A 431 20.06 7.60 -10.67
C GLY A 431 18.79 8.46 -10.74
N LYS A 432 17.79 8.16 -9.90
CA LYS A 432 16.56 8.96 -9.84
C LYS A 432 16.77 10.29 -9.12
N PHE A 433 17.47 10.31 -7.99
CA PHE A 433 17.73 11.55 -7.26
C PHE A 433 18.63 12.52 -8.04
N ARG A 434 19.60 12.03 -8.82
CA ARG A 434 20.38 12.86 -9.75
C ARG A 434 19.48 13.63 -10.71
N LYS A 435 18.50 12.96 -11.32
CA LYS A 435 17.50 13.59 -12.20
C LYS A 435 16.63 14.61 -11.46
N LYS A 436 16.15 14.26 -10.26
CA LYS A 436 15.36 15.17 -9.42
C LYS A 436 16.12 16.43 -8.99
N LEU A 437 17.44 16.31 -8.81
CA LEU A 437 18.33 17.40 -8.41
C LEU A 437 18.99 18.09 -9.61
N GLY A 438 18.72 17.66 -10.85
CA GLY A 438 19.35 18.24 -12.05
C GLY A 438 20.89 18.18 -12.01
N VAL A 439 21.46 17.17 -11.35
CA VAL A 439 22.91 16.95 -11.32
C VAL A 439 23.29 15.87 -12.33
N PHE A 440 24.34 16.15 -13.10
CA PHE A 440 24.86 15.29 -14.16
C PHE A 440 26.16 14.62 -13.73
N GLY A 441 26.55 13.58 -14.45
CA GLY A 441 27.68 12.72 -14.08
C GLY A 441 27.37 11.81 -12.89
N ASN A 442 28.14 10.74 -12.77
CA ASN A 442 28.14 9.86 -11.60
C ASN A 442 29.41 10.19 -10.80
N GLU A 443 29.25 10.85 -9.67
CA GLU A 443 30.35 11.34 -8.85
C GLU A 443 30.44 10.57 -7.53
N GLU A 444 31.66 10.34 -7.06
CA GLU A 444 31.88 9.80 -5.72
C GLU A 444 31.37 10.82 -4.68
N GLY A 445 30.44 10.39 -3.82
CA GLY A 445 29.78 11.26 -2.83
C GLY A 445 28.35 11.70 -3.19
N ASP A 446 27.79 11.26 -4.31
CA ASP A 446 26.37 11.51 -4.65
C ASP A 446 25.41 11.07 -3.55
N GLU A 447 25.65 9.90 -2.95
CA GLU A 447 24.87 9.36 -1.83
C GLU A 447 24.86 10.32 -0.62
N ASP A 448 26.03 10.83 -0.23
CA ASP A 448 26.18 11.78 0.87
C ASP A 448 25.52 13.12 0.56
N PHE A 449 25.62 13.58 -0.70
CA PHE A 449 24.96 14.81 -1.13
C PHE A 449 23.43 14.69 -1.11
N ILE A 450 22.88 13.58 -1.62
CA ILE A 450 21.43 13.31 -1.54
C ILE A 450 20.99 13.27 -0.09
N LYS A 451 21.76 12.59 0.77
CA LYS A 451 21.50 12.51 2.21
C LYS A 451 21.52 13.90 2.86
N LEU A 452 22.49 14.76 2.51
CA LEU A 452 22.56 16.14 3.01
C LEU A 452 21.30 16.94 2.66
N VAL A 453 20.81 16.84 1.43
CA VAL A 453 19.57 17.52 1.02
C VAL A 453 18.38 17.02 1.84
N LEU A 454 18.20 15.71 1.94
CA LEU A 454 17.09 15.10 2.68
C LEU A 454 17.17 15.37 4.19
N ASP A 455 18.35 15.34 4.79
CA ASP A 455 18.56 15.71 6.20
C ASP A 455 18.21 17.18 6.44
N THR A 456 18.59 18.08 5.53
CA THR A 456 18.18 19.49 5.60
C THR A 456 16.66 19.63 5.57
N MET A 457 15.98 18.87 4.71
CA MET A 457 14.51 18.84 4.67
C MET A 457 13.91 18.31 5.98
N ALA A 458 14.51 17.29 6.60
CA ALA A 458 14.04 16.71 7.85
C ALA A 458 14.22 17.68 9.03
N GLU A 459 15.38 18.33 9.10
CA GLU A 459 15.73 19.30 10.15
C GLU A 459 14.85 20.56 10.10
N THR A 460 14.53 21.01 8.89
CA THR A 460 13.72 22.21 8.65
C THR A 460 12.23 21.92 8.50
N ARG A 461 11.85 20.63 8.42
CA ARG A 461 10.48 20.19 8.10
C ARG A 461 9.98 20.86 6.82
N ALA A 462 10.78 20.83 5.77
CA ALA A 462 10.41 21.35 4.46
C ALA A 462 9.40 20.44 3.76
N ASP A 463 8.48 21.03 2.99
CA ASP A 463 7.60 20.28 2.09
C ASP A 463 8.45 19.49 1.08
N PHE A 464 8.17 18.20 0.95
CA PHE A 464 8.97 17.28 0.15
C PHE A 464 8.92 17.62 -1.32
N THR A 465 7.73 17.90 -1.84
CA THR A 465 7.51 18.11 -3.27
C THR A 465 7.98 19.52 -3.66
N GLU A 466 7.59 20.54 -2.90
CA GLU A 466 7.91 21.93 -3.22
C GLU A 466 9.41 22.25 -3.03
N THR A 467 10.14 21.50 -2.19
CA THR A 467 11.61 21.61 -2.14
C THR A 467 12.25 21.37 -3.51
N PHE A 468 11.89 20.29 -4.20
CA PHE A 468 12.47 19.98 -5.51
C PHE A 468 12.06 21.00 -6.59
N VAL A 469 10.85 21.54 -6.49
CA VAL A 469 10.38 22.65 -7.34
C VAL A 469 11.23 23.90 -7.10
N SER A 470 11.51 24.24 -5.84
CA SER A 470 12.33 25.40 -5.47
C SER A 470 13.78 25.28 -5.95
N LEU A 471 14.34 24.07 -5.89
CA LEU A 471 15.70 23.80 -6.37
C LEU A 471 15.82 23.91 -7.90
N GLU A 472 14.75 23.68 -8.65
CA GLU A 472 14.74 23.80 -10.11
C GLU A 472 15.09 25.21 -10.57
N THR A 473 14.42 26.22 -10.01
CA THR A 473 14.69 27.64 -10.34
C THR A 473 16.14 28.02 -10.01
N TYR A 474 16.68 27.49 -8.92
CA TYR A 474 18.07 27.73 -8.55
C TYR A 474 19.05 27.07 -9.54
N ALA A 475 18.76 25.84 -9.96
CA ALA A 475 19.54 25.11 -10.94
C ALA A 475 19.49 25.76 -12.33
N GLU A 476 18.31 26.25 -12.75
CA GLU A 476 18.11 26.97 -14.01
C GLU A 476 18.95 28.24 -14.08
N SER A 477 19.09 28.94 -12.95
CA SER A 477 19.92 30.12 -12.80
C SER A 477 21.41 29.82 -12.57
N GLU A 478 21.82 28.55 -12.64
CA GLU A 478 23.19 28.07 -12.37
C GLU A 478 23.73 28.48 -10.99
N GLY A 479 22.84 28.59 -10.01
CA GLY A 479 23.18 29.04 -8.66
C GLY A 479 23.68 30.49 -8.59
N SER A 480 23.13 31.38 -9.42
CA SER A 480 23.44 32.81 -9.41
C SER A 480 23.21 33.45 -8.03
N SER A 481 23.97 34.50 -7.72
CA SER A 481 23.79 35.27 -6.48
C SER A 481 22.41 35.93 -6.40
N GLU A 482 21.86 36.31 -7.55
CA GLU A 482 20.57 36.94 -7.74
C GLU A 482 19.43 35.97 -7.38
N ALA A 483 19.54 34.70 -7.79
CA ALA A 483 18.53 33.69 -7.49
C ALA A 483 18.60 33.18 -6.05
N LEU A 484 19.77 33.21 -5.40
CA LEU A 484 19.97 32.65 -4.06
C LEU A 484 18.97 33.19 -3.03
N GLY A 485 18.70 34.50 -3.05
CA GLY A 485 17.73 35.13 -2.12
C GLY A 485 16.31 34.58 -2.31
N ALA A 486 15.82 34.61 -3.54
CA ALA A 486 14.47 34.13 -3.87
C ALA A 486 14.30 32.63 -3.61
N THR A 487 15.31 31.81 -3.92
CA THR A 487 15.31 30.38 -3.61
C THR A 487 15.26 30.13 -2.10
N LEU A 488 16.06 30.86 -1.31
CA LEU A 488 16.02 30.74 0.15
C LEU A 488 14.65 31.13 0.71
N ASP A 489 14.05 32.20 0.22
CA ASP A 489 12.72 32.65 0.66
C ASP A 489 11.66 31.59 0.33
N SER A 490 11.73 30.97 -0.85
CA SER A 490 10.84 29.89 -1.26
C SER A 490 11.02 28.63 -0.39
N LEU A 491 12.25 28.15 -0.20
CA LEU A 491 12.55 26.97 0.62
C LEU A 491 12.12 27.16 2.07
N VAL A 492 12.44 28.31 2.67
CA VAL A 492 12.06 28.63 4.06
C VAL A 492 10.55 28.84 4.19
N GLY A 493 9.90 29.47 3.20
CA GLY A 493 8.45 29.63 3.17
C GLY A 493 7.70 28.29 3.17
N ASN A 494 8.27 27.28 2.50
CA ASN A 494 7.76 25.91 2.41
C ASN A 494 8.11 25.03 3.63
N CYS A 495 8.84 25.54 4.61
CA CYS A 495 9.07 24.85 5.89
C CYS A 495 7.84 24.94 6.81
N ALA A 496 7.65 23.92 7.65
CA ALA A 496 6.65 23.95 8.70
C ALA A 496 6.90 25.11 9.68
N ASP A 497 5.82 25.77 10.10
CA ASP A 497 5.84 26.78 11.16
C ASP A 497 5.80 26.15 12.56
N VAL A 498 5.87 26.98 13.60
CA VAL A 498 5.84 26.52 15.00
C VAL A 498 4.59 25.70 15.32
N ASP A 499 3.44 26.09 14.78
CA ASP A 499 2.16 25.43 15.02
C ASP A 499 2.08 24.06 14.33
N ALA A 500 2.54 23.96 13.09
CA ALA A 500 2.64 22.69 12.37
C ALA A 500 3.64 21.75 13.05
N ILE A 501 4.83 22.23 13.44
CA ILE A 501 5.81 21.42 14.18
C ILE A 501 5.22 20.94 15.51
N SER A 502 4.55 21.83 16.25
CA SER A 502 3.89 21.47 17.50
C SER A 502 2.82 20.40 17.31
N SER A 503 2.03 20.50 16.23
CA SER A 503 0.98 19.54 15.89
C SER A 503 1.55 18.17 15.49
N ILE A 504 2.64 18.17 14.71
CA ILE A 504 3.41 16.97 14.38
C ILE A 504 3.94 16.30 15.64
N CYS A 505 4.58 17.06 16.54
CA CYS A 505 5.10 16.54 17.81
C CYS A 505 3.99 15.91 18.66
N LYS A 506 2.86 16.60 18.86
CA LYS A 506 1.71 16.08 19.63
C LYS A 506 1.19 14.76 19.06
N ARG A 507 1.08 14.64 17.75
CA ARG A 507 0.65 13.40 17.09
C ARG A 507 1.66 12.27 17.31
N LYS A 508 2.95 12.51 17.07
CA LYS A 508 3.99 11.50 17.29
C LYS A 508 4.04 11.06 18.75
N MET A 509 3.88 11.99 19.70
CA MET A 509 3.78 11.71 21.13
C MET A 509 2.59 10.79 21.47
N LYS A 510 1.46 10.91 20.75
CA LYS A 510 0.32 10.01 20.90
C LYS A 510 0.65 8.58 20.45
N MET A 511 1.43 8.43 19.37
CA MET A 511 1.84 7.13 18.83
C MET A 511 2.90 6.45 19.70
N CYS A 512 3.90 7.19 20.16
CA CYS A 512 4.97 6.66 21.00
C CYS A 512 4.69 6.79 22.51
N LYS A 513 3.41 6.96 22.91
CA LYS A 513 3.05 7.08 24.32
C LYS A 513 3.38 5.77 25.05
N PRO A 514 4.23 5.79 26.08
CA PRO A 514 4.54 4.58 26.83
C PRO A 514 3.29 4.03 27.54
N ASN A 515 3.18 2.70 27.60
CA ASN A 515 2.06 2.00 28.24
C ASN A 515 2.20 1.96 29.77
N MET A 516 3.42 2.21 30.29
CA MET A 516 3.73 2.25 31.71
C MET A 516 4.24 3.63 32.15
N PRO A 517 4.09 4.00 33.44
CA PRO A 517 4.71 5.20 33.97
C PRO A 517 6.24 5.19 33.76
N PRO A 518 6.89 6.33 33.43
CA PRO A 518 8.33 6.39 33.14
C PRO A 518 9.22 5.74 34.20
N GLN A 519 8.95 5.99 35.49
CA GLN A 519 9.71 5.41 36.59
C GLN A 519 9.64 3.88 36.62
N GLN A 520 8.49 3.31 36.25
CA GLN A 520 8.32 1.86 36.20
C GLN A 520 9.09 1.26 35.03
N ILE A 521 9.11 1.93 33.87
CA ILE A 521 9.88 1.48 32.69
C ILE A 521 11.37 1.45 33.02
N ILE A 522 11.89 2.55 33.59
CA ILE A 522 13.31 2.66 33.97
C ILE A 522 13.70 1.56 34.97
N GLN A 523 12.90 1.34 36.02
CA GLN A 523 13.15 0.28 36.99
C GLN A 523 13.13 -1.12 36.36
N LEU A 524 12.14 -1.42 35.52
CA LEU A 524 12.05 -2.71 34.83
C LEU A 524 13.23 -2.90 33.87
N TRP A 525 13.65 -1.84 33.19
CA TRP A 525 14.80 -1.85 32.27
C TRP A 525 16.12 -2.09 33.02
N GLU A 526 16.34 -1.43 34.16
CA GLU A 526 17.49 -1.68 35.03
C GLU A 526 17.54 -3.13 35.55
N ILE A 527 16.39 -3.68 35.93
CA ILE A 527 16.29 -5.11 36.31
C ILE A 527 16.55 -6.00 35.09
N CYS A 528 16.04 -5.65 33.91
CA CYS A 528 16.31 -6.38 32.66
C CYS A 528 17.79 -6.44 32.32
N GLN A 529 18.53 -5.35 32.55
CA GLN A 529 19.97 -5.29 32.30
C GLN A 529 20.81 -6.05 33.34
N SER A 530 20.32 -6.14 34.58
CA SER A 530 21.07 -6.75 35.69
C SER A 530 20.71 -8.21 35.95
N ASP A 531 19.42 -8.58 35.86
CA ASP A 531 18.88 -9.91 36.14
C ASP A 531 17.60 -10.19 35.31
N PRO A 532 17.74 -10.44 34.00
CA PRO A 532 16.60 -10.70 33.13
C PRO A 532 15.89 -12.03 33.46
N GLU A 533 16.60 -13.01 34.04
CA GLU A 533 16.04 -14.30 34.45
C GLU A 533 14.99 -14.13 35.55
N ARG A 534 15.22 -13.22 36.50
CA ARG A 534 14.23 -12.90 37.53
C ARG A 534 12.93 -12.35 36.94
N LEU A 535 13.01 -11.52 35.90
CA LEU A 535 11.80 -11.03 35.22
C LEU A 535 11.14 -12.14 34.39
N ALA A 536 11.92 -12.99 33.72
CA ALA A 536 11.42 -14.20 33.04
C ALA A 536 10.59 -15.09 33.95
N GLN A 537 11.10 -15.35 35.15
CA GLN A 537 10.37 -16.11 36.17
C GLN A 537 9.15 -15.35 36.69
N HIS A 538 9.27 -14.04 36.93
CA HIS A 538 8.18 -13.23 37.46
C HIS A 538 6.99 -13.12 36.50
N PHE A 539 7.26 -12.96 35.19
CA PHE A 539 6.24 -12.78 34.16
C PHE A 539 5.87 -14.09 33.43
N GLY A 540 6.61 -15.17 33.65
CA GLY A 540 6.32 -16.47 33.02
C GLY A 540 6.51 -16.45 31.50
N ALA A 541 7.47 -15.68 30.99
CA ALA A 541 7.75 -15.53 29.57
C ALA A 541 9.25 -15.70 29.29
N PRO A 542 9.65 -16.09 28.05
CA PRO A 542 11.06 -16.17 27.68
C PRO A 542 11.77 -14.84 27.92
N LYS A 543 13.00 -14.88 28.45
CA LYS A 543 13.76 -13.67 28.79
C LYS A 543 13.95 -12.74 27.60
N GLU A 544 14.14 -13.30 26.41
CA GLU A 544 14.33 -12.55 25.17
C GLU A 544 13.07 -11.74 24.81
N ALA A 545 11.89 -12.32 25.02
CA ALA A 545 10.62 -11.64 24.78
C ALA A 545 10.40 -10.49 25.77
N ILE A 546 10.79 -10.68 27.03
CA ILE A 546 10.70 -9.63 28.06
C ILE A 546 11.67 -8.49 27.79
N ILE A 547 12.91 -8.80 27.42
CA ILE A 547 13.91 -7.80 27.05
C ILE A 547 13.42 -6.99 25.85
N ALA A 548 12.87 -7.64 24.83
CA ALA A 548 12.33 -6.96 23.66
C ALA A 548 11.16 -6.02 24.03
N GLU A 549 10.22 -6.49 24.85
CA GLU A 549 9.06 -5.69 25.27
C GLU A 549 9.47 -4.47 26.11
N ILE A 550 10.27 -4.66 27.15
CA ILE A 550 10.71 -3.57 28.03
C ILE A 550 11.65 -2.61 27.27
N GLY A 551 12.49 -3.15 26.39
CA GLY A 551 13.32 -2.34 25.49
C GLY A 551 12.50 -1.44 24.56
N GLY A 552 11.42 -1.97 23.98
CA GLY A 552 10.50 -1.18 23.16
C GLY A 552 9.78 -0.08 23.95
N GLU A 553 9.40 -0.33 25.20
CA GLU A 553 8.83 0.70 26.08
C GLU A 553 9.86 1.77 26.48
N MET A 554 11.13 1.39 26.65
CA MET A 554 12.22 2.32 26.91
C MET A 554 12.51 3.21 25.69
N GLU A 555 12.46 2.65 24.48
CA GLU A 555 12.61 3.40 23.24
C GLU A 555 11.48 4.43 23.07
N LYS A 556 10.22 4.01 23.26
CA LYS A 556 9.06 4.91 23.27
C LYS A 556 9.21 6.05 24.26
N LEU A 557 9.71 5.76 25.47
CA LEU A 557 9.94 6.78 26.49
C LEU A 557 10.99 7.81 26.02
N GLY A 558 12.09 7.36 25.42
CA GLY A 558 13.10 8.23 24.83
C GLY A 558 12.54 9.12 23.71
N GLN A 559 11.79 8.53 22.78
CA GLN A 559 11.14 9.27 21.69
C GLN A 559 10.15 10.31 22.22
N TYR A 560 9.32 9.95 23.19
CA TYR A 560 8.34 10.85 23.81
C TYR A 560 9.01 12.05 24.47
N ALA A 561 10.11 11.83 25.19
CA ALA A 561 10.89 12.90 25.82
C ALA A 561 11.52 13.84 24.79
N ALA A 562 12.11 13.29 23.71
CA ALA A 562 12.70 14.08 22.63
C ALA A 562 11.66 14.97 21.91
N LEU A 563 10.48 14.43 21.63
CA LEU A 563 9.38 15.18 21.00
C LEU A 563 8.84 16.28 21.90
N THR A 564 8.73 16.02 23.20
CA THR A 564 8.30 17.02 24.21
C THR A 564 9.29 18.19 24.23
N LYS A 565 10.59 17.88 24.33
CA LYS A 565 11.66 18.88 24.32
C LYS A 565 11.65 19.70 23.04
N ARG A 566 11.55 19.05 21.87
CA ARG A 566 11.50 19.74 20.57
C ARG A 566 10.31 20.69 20.47
N MET A 567 9.14 20.28 20.95
CA MET A 567 7.94 21.12 20.96
C MET A 567 8.14 22.37 21.82
N GLU A 568 8.68 22.22 23.03
CA GLU A 568 8.96 23.35 23.94
C GLU A 568 10.01 24.31 23.38
N GLU A 569 11.06 23.78 22.74
CA GLU A 569 12.11 24.58 22.10
C GLU A 569 11.55 25.45 20.97
N VAL A 570 10.79 24.84 20.06
CA VAL A 570 10.24 25.54 18.89
C VAL A 570 9.20 26.57 19.29
N GLN A 571 8.37 26.26 20.29
CA GLN A 571 7.43 27.23 20.87
C GLN A 571 8.11 28.42 21.52
N LYS A 572 9.30 28.22 22.12
CA LYS A 572 10.07 29.30 22.74
C LYS A 572 10.75 30.21 21.71
N MET A 573 11.22 29.64 20.61
CA MET A 573 11.88 30.40 19.52
C MET A 573 10.91 31.31 18.77
N GLY A 574 9.70 30.83 18.47
CA GLY A 574 8.76 31.53 17.59
C GLY A 574 9.14 31.42 16.10
N ASP A 575 8.25 31.88 15.22
CA ASP A 575 8.38 31.66 13.77
C ASP A 575 9.54 32.42 13.14
N GLU A 576 9.82 33.66 13.58
CA GLU A 576 10.89 34.49 13.00
C GLU A 576 12.28 33.87 13.24
N GLU A 577 12.56 33.43 14.47
CA GLU A 577 13.84 32.78 14.83
C GLU A 577 13.98 31.41 14.14
N LEU A 578 12.88 30.63 14.07
CA LEU A 578 12.85 29.36 13.36
C LEU A 578 13.15 29.53 11.86
N GLN A 579 12.57 30.55 11.22
CA GLN A 579 12.81 30.84 9.81
C GLN A 579 14.28 31.24 9.55
N GLU A 580 14.90 32.02 10.43
CA GLU A 580 16.32 32.37 10.29
C GLU A 580 17.23 31.16 10.49
N GLU A 581 16.95 30.29 11.47
CA GLU A 581 17.69 29.02 11.63
C GLU A 581 17.57 28.14 10.37
N ASN A 582 16.36 28.01 9.83
CA ASN A 582 16.11 27.27 8.59
C ASN A 582 16.84 27.90 7.39
N ARG A 583 16.89 29.25 7.31
CA ARG A 583 17.63 29.98 6.26
C ARG A 583 19.12 29.67 6.31
N VAL A 584 19.71 29.58 7.50
CA VAL A 584 21.14 29.23 7.66
C VAL A 584 21.41 27.81 7.16
N LYS A 585 20.57 26.84 7.53
CA LYS A 585 20.69 25.45 7.07
C LYS A 585 20.59 25.33 5.55
N TRP A 586 19.54 25.92 4.97
CA TRP A 586 19.34 25.91 3.52
C TRP A 586 20.43 26.62 2.75
N ARG A 587 20.99 27.72 3.26
CA ARG A 587 22.12 28.42 2.62
C ARG A 587 23.35 27.51 2.53
N LYS A 588 23.64 26.75 3.58
CA LYS A 588 24.74 25.76 3.57
C LYS A 588 24.49 24.68 2.52
N THR A 589 23.28 24.15 2.46
CA THR A 589 22.90 23.10 1.50
C THR A 589 22.91 23.59 0.06
N LEU A 590 22.46 24.81 -0.22
CA LEU A 590 22.54 25.43 -1.56
C LEU A 590 23.98 25.71 -2.00
N SER A 591 24.90 25.97 -1.06
CA SER A 591 26.33 26.08 -1.35
C SER A 591 26.89 24.74 -1.83
N ALA A 592 26.62 23.65 -1.09
CA ALA A 592 27.03 22.30 -1.49
C ALA A 592 26.37 21.86 -2.81
N TYR A 593 25.11 22.22 -3.01
CA TYR A 593 24.40 21.94 -4.25
C TYR A 593 25.03 22.65 -5.46
N LYS A 594 25.40 23.93 -5.31
CA LYS A 594 26.10 24.68 -6.36
C LYS A 594 27.43 24.04 -6.74
N GLU A 595 28.21 23.60 -5.74
CA GLU A 595 29.45 22.88 -5.97
C GLU A 595 29.22 21.58 -6.74
N ARG A 596 28.23 20.78 -6.32
CA ARG A 596 27.90 19.52 -7.00
C ARG A 596 27.40 19.71 -8.43
N MET A 597 26.61 20.76 -8.69
CA MET A 597 26.20 21.11 -10.06
C MET A 597 27.43 21.40 -10.94
N GLY A 598 28.40 22.15 -10.43
CA GLY A 598 29.63 22.50 -11.15
C GLY A 598 30.49 21.30 -11.56
N ALA A 599 30.48 20.20 -10.79
CA ALA A 599 31.25 18.99 -11.09
C ALA A 599 30.72 18.20 -12.30
N GLY A 600 29.41 18.22 -12.55
CA GLY A 600 28.74 17.31 -13.50
C GLY A 600 28.65 17.75 -14.96
N GLY A 601 29.08 18.97 -15.30
CA GLY A 601 28.78 19.61 -16.60
C GLY A 601 27.28 19.89 -16.79
N GLY A 602 26.87 20.42 -17.96
CA GLY A 602 25.47 20.73 -18.32
C GLY A 602 24.99 22.12 -17.87
N GLY A 603 24.30 22.82 -18.77
CA GLY A 603 23.82 24.19 -18.57
C GLY A 603 22.49 24.28 -17.82
N GLY A 604 22.21 25.43 -17.20
CA GLY A 604 21.01 25.64 -16.37
C GLY A 604 19.69 25.21 -17.01
N GLY A 605 19.44 25.56 -18.27
CA GLY A 605 18.20 25.18 -18.98
C GLY A 605 18.04 23.68 -19.19
N GLU A 606 19.13 22.94 -19.39
CA GLU A 606 19.10 21.48 -19.52
C GLU A 606 18.77 20.82 -18.18
N ARG A 607 19.34 21.31 -17.08
CA ARG A 607 19.03 20.84 -15.72
C ARG A 607 17.57 21.04 -15.39
N ALA A 608 17.06 22.26 -15.64
CA ALA A 608 15.67 22.60 -15.37
C ALA A 608 14.71 21.67 -16.13
N LYS A 609 14.99 21.39 -17.41
CA LYS A 609 14.20 20.45 -18.20
C LYS A 609 14.16 19.04 -17.57
N VAL A 610 15.31 18.49 -17.21
CA VAL A 610 15.39 17.16 -16.59
C VAL A 610 14.66 17.13 -15.23
N MET A 611 14.76 18.21 -14.46
CA MET A 611 14.06 18.35 -13.18
C MET A 611 12.55 18.40 -13.37
N ARG A 612 12.02 19.18 -14.33
CA ARG A 612 10.58 19.25 -14.64
C ARG A 612 9.98 17.88 -14.99
N GLU A 613 10.71 17.08 -15.76
CA GLU A 613 10.30 15.73 -16.15
C GLU A 613 10.34 14.71 -14.98
N ASN A 614 10.93 15.06 -13.83
CA ASN A 614 11.15 14.14 -12.70
C ASN A 614 10.61 14.64 -11.35
N ASN A 615 10.21 15.90 -11.25
CA ASN A 615 9.68 16.53 -10.05
C ASN A 615 8.21 16.88 -10.27
N PRO A 616 7.27 16.09 -9.72
CA PRO A 616 5.85 16.42 -9.85
C PRO A 616 5.56 17.75 -9.15
N ARG A 617 4.61 18.53 -9.67
CA ARG A 617 4.14 19.76 -9.01
C ARG A 617 2.98 19.47 -8.05
N PHE A 618 2.15 18.48 -8.38
CA PHE A 618 1.05 18.04 -7.54
C PHE A 618 1.44 16.81 -6.71
N CYS A 619 1.10 16.79 -5.43
CA CYS A 619 1.28 15.65 -4.54
C CYS A 619 -0.07 15.18 -4.00
N LEU A 620 -0.34 13.87 -4.08
CA LEU A 620 -1.57 13.27 -3.54
C LEU A 620 -1.54 13.19 -2.00
N LYS A 621 -1.60 14.35 -1.34
CA LYS A 621 -1.61 14.48 0.12
C LYS A 621 -2.85 13.80 0.72
N ASN A 622 -2.70 13.21 1.91
CA ASN A 622 -3.79 12.43 2.55
C ASN A 622 -5.06 13.25 2.83
N TRP A 623 -4.94 14.53 3.18
CA TRP A 623 -6.08 15.42 3.37
C TRP A 623 -6.85 15.69 2.07
N ILE A 624 -6.18 15.73 0.91
CA ILE A 624 -6.83 15.91 -0.39
C ILE A 624 -7.67 14.67 -0.74
N LEU A 625 -7.11 13.49 -0.49
CA LEU A 625 -7.84 12.23 -0.60
C LEU A 625 -9.06 12.22 0.34
N GLN A 626 -8.88 12.66 1.59
CA GLN A 626 -9.94 12.64 2.58
C GLN A 626 -11.07 13.64 2.28
N ASP A 627 -10.76 14.84 1.76
CA ASP A 627 -11.75 15.79 1.22
C ASP A 627 -12.57 15.14 0.09
N SER A 628 -11.90 14.43 -0.81
CA SER A 628 -12.56 13.73 -1.93
C SER A 628 -13.43 12.57 -1.46
N ILE A 629 -13.00 11.83 -0.43
CA ILE A 629 -13.80 10.78 0.22
C ILE A 629 -15.06 11.37 0.85
N GLU A 630 -14.95 12.51 1.55
CA GLU A 630 -16.09 13.16 2.21
C GLU A 630 -17.12 13.71 1.23
N LYS A 631 -16.68 14.22 0.07
CA LYS A 631 -17.56 14.58 -1.05
C LYS A 631 -18.24 13.34 -1.62
N ALA A 632 -17.48 12.29 -1.90
CA ALA A 632 -17.99 11.05 -2.48
C ALA A 632 -19.02 10.35 -1.57
N ASP A 633 -18.83 10.39 -0.25
CA ASP A 633 -19.80 9.85 0.72
C ASP A 633 -21.16 10.56 0.64
N LYS A 634 -21.15 11.87 0.34
CA LYS A 634 -22.33 12.70 0.09
C LYS A 634 -22.90 12.53 -1.33
N GLY A 635 -22.27 11.71 -2.18
CA GLY A 635 -22.68 11.46 -3.56
C GLY A 635 -22.12 12.44 -4.58
N ASP A 636 -21.17 13.29 -4.17
CA ASP A 636 -20.44 14.19 -5.07
C ASP A 636 -19.12 13.54 -5.51
N TRP A 637 -19.05 13.12 -6.77
CA TRP A 637 -17.90 12.44 -7.35
C TRP A 637 -16.84 13.39 -7.96
N SER A 638 -17.11 14.71 -7.96
CA SER A 638 -16.23 15.71 -8.58
C SER A 638 -14.80 15.63 -8.04
N GLY A 639 -14.62 15.47 -6.72
CA GLY A 639 -13.30 15.34 -6.11
C GLY A 639 -12.50 14.15 -6.63
N ILE A 640 -13.14 13.01 -6.93
CA ILE A 640 -12.44 11.86 -7.52
C ILE A 640 -12.00 12.19 -8.94
N GLN A 641 -12.93 12.71 -9.75
CA GLN A 641 -12.66 13.05 -11.15
C GLN A 641 -11.56 14.11 -11.28
N ASP A 642 -11.57 15.11 -10.39
CA ASP A 642 -10.56 16.15 -10.33
C ASP A 642 -9.17 15.57 -10.03
N LEU A 643 -9.08 14.60 -9.10
CA LEU A 643 -7.83 13.92 -8.79
C LEU A 643 -7.35 13.02 -9.94
N MET A 644 -8.25 12.31 -10.61
CA MET A 644 -7.91 11.47 -11.76
C MET A 644 -7.34 12.32 -12.91
N ARG A 645 -7.93 13.49 -13.19
CA ARG A 645 -7.42 14.46 -14.18
C ARG A 645 -6.10 15.09 -13.74
N ALA A 646 -6.00 15.50 -12.47
CA ALA A 646 -4.78 16.11 -11.96
C ALA A 646 -3.59 15.14 -12.01
N ALA A 647 -3.83 13.84 -11.81
CA ALA A 647 -2.81 12.80 -11.97
C ALA A 647 -2.19 12.79 -13.37
N GLU A 648 -2.96 13.09 -14.43
CA GLU A 648 -2.46 13.08 -15.81
C GLU A 648 -1.54 14.26 -16.14
N SER A 649 -1.63 15.35 -15.38
CA SER A 649 -0.84 16.58 -15.57
C SER A 649 0.19 16.81 -14.45
N ILE A 650 0.59 15.77 -13.72
CA ILE A 650 1.40 15.92 -12.49
C ILE A 650 2.74 16.65 -12.65
N TYR A 651 3.34 16.61 -13.84
CA TYR A 651 4.60 17.31 -14.15
C TYR A 651 4.40 18.65 -14.85
N GLY A 652 3.16 19.00 -15.22
CA GLY A 652 2.85 20.25 -15.92
C GLY A 652 2.91 21.47 -14.99
N ASP A 653 3.35 22.61 -15.52
CA ASP A 653 3.28 23.89 -14.81
C ASP A 653 1.88 24.52 -14.91
N VAL A 654 1.59 25.49 -14.04
CA VAL A 654 0.31 26.23 -13.97
C VAL A 654 0.01 27.01 -15.26
N GLU A 655 0.99 27.21 -16.15
CA GLU A 655 0.89 28.16 -17.28
C GLU A 655 0.80 27.54 -18.69
N GLU A 656 0.77 26.22 -18.88
CA GLU A 656 0.52 25.65 -20.22
C GLU A 656 -0.97 25.67 -20.61
N GLU A 657 -1.50 26.88 -20.78
CA GLU A 657 -2.61 27.14 -21.69
C GLU A 657 -2.06 27.20 -23.12
N GLY A 658 -2.25 26.13 -23.89
CA GLY A 658 -1.65 26.04 -25.21
C GLY A 658 -2.24 25.00 -26.16
N GLY A 659 -3.55 24.75 -26.10
CA GLY A 659 -4.28 24.17 -27.24
C GLY A 659 -5.08 22.90 -26.96
N GLY A 660 -6.40 23.06 -26.90
CA GLY A 660 -7.35 22.05 -27.35
C GLY A 660 -7.97 21.16 -26.28
N GLY A 661 -9.08 21.60 -25.68
CA GLY A 661 -10.19 20.72 -25.29
C GLY A 661 -10.34 20.39 -23.80
N GLY A 662 -11.12 21.24 -23.09
CA GLY A 662 -12.00 20.82 -21.99
C GLY A 662 -11.40 20.79 -20.58
N GLY A 663 -11.89 21.68 -19.70
CA GLY A 663 -12.05 21.56 -18.23
C GLY A 663 -10.85 21.20 -17.32
N GLY A 664 -9.95 20.30 -17.72
CA GLY A 664 -8.92 19.71 -16.87
C GLY A 664 -7.78 20.65 -16.48
N GLY A 665 -7.43 21.60 -17.35
CA GLY A 665 -6.41 22.62 -17.06
C GLY A 665 -6.79 23.51 -15.87
N ASP A 666 -8.04 23.97 -15.81
CA ASP A 666 -8.53 24.80 -14.70
C ASP A 666 -8.60 24.03 -13.39
N THR A 667 -9.04 22.75 -13.44
CA THR A 667 -9.10 21.88 -12.26
C THR A 667 -7.72 21.61 -11.66
N TYR A 668 -6.71 21.31 -12.49
CA TYR A 668 -5.35 21.09 -12.02
C TYR A 668 -4.80 22.32 -11.30
N LYS A 669 -4.99 23.51 -11.89
CA LYS A 669 -4.60 24.79 -11.27
C LYS A 669 -5.29 24.98 -9.92
N ILE A 670 -6.60 24.73 -9.83
CA ILE A 670 -7.35 24.86 -8.56
C ILE A 670 -6.80 23.92 -7.49
N LEU A 671 -6.54 22.64 -7.81
CA LEU A 671 -6.02 21.69 -6.84
C LEU A 671 -4.59 22.04 -6.40
N LEU A 672 -3.73 22.46 -7.34
CA LEU A 672 -2.37 22.88 -7.03
C LEU A 672 -2.35 24.16 -6.18
N THR A 673 -3.18 25.15 -6.51
CA THR A 673 -3.36 26.35 -5.68
C THR A 673 -3.88 25.98 -4.30
N LYS A 674 -4.91 25.12 -4.21
CA LYS A 674 -5.43 24.63 -2.92
C LYS A 674 -4.35 23.91 -2.10
N GLN A 675 -3.46 23.16 -2.75
CA GLN A 675 -2.33 22.50 -2.08
C GLN A 675 -1.33 23.51 -1.50
N ARG A 676 -1.03 24.57 -2.25
CA ARG A 676 -0.07 25.62 -1.87
C ARG A 676 -0.62 26.60 -0.84
N GLU A 677 -1.93 26.86 -0.87
CA GLU A 677 -2.64 27.74 0.06
C GLU A 677 -3.19 27.01 1.29
N ALA A 678 -3.07 25.67 1.33
CA ALA A 678 -3.54 24.89 2.47
C ALA A 678 -2.87 25.36 3.76
N PRO A 679 -3.61 25.50 4.88
CA PRO A 679 -3.01 25.81 6.17
C PRO A 679 -1.89 24.83 6.49
N LYS A 680 -0.76 25.34 7.00
CA LYS A 680 0.35 24.51 7.44
C LYS A 680 -0.17 23.51 8.48
N GLY A 681 0.08 22.22 8.24
CA GLY A 681 -0.44 21.13 9.09
C GLY A 681 -1.84 20.61 8.73
N ALA A 682 -2.42 20.92 7.56
CA ALA A 682 -3.74 20.42 7.14
C ALA A 682 -3.89 18.88 7.17
N ASN A 683 -2.82 18.10 6.96
CA ASN A 683 -2.85 16.64 7.11
C ASN A 683 -3.05 16.16 8.55
N ASP A 684 -2.82 17.00 9.56
CA ASP A 684 -2.86 16.60 10.96
C ASP A 684 -4.28 16.26 11.43
N LEU A 685 -5.29 16.71 10.68
CA LEU A 685 -6.71 16.34 10.86
C LEU A 685 -7.06 14.95 10.32
N TYR A 686 -6.24 14.37 9.44
CA TYR A 686 -6.67 13.26 8.56
C TYR A 686 -5.73 12.03 8.54
N ASN A 687 -4.55 12.12 9.18
CA ASN A 687 -3.61 11.01 9.39
C ASN A 687 -3.90 10.17 10.65
N THR A 688 -5.17 10.05 11.04
CA THR A 688 -5.61 9.16 12.15
C THR A 688 -6.27 7.91 11.62
#